data_AF-A0A2N2X0D1-F1
#
_entry.id   AF-A0A2N2X0D1-F1
#
_cell.length_a   1.000
_cell.length_b   1.000
_cell.length_c   1.000
_cell.angle_alpha   90.00
_cell.angle_beta   90.00
_cell.angle_gamma   90.00
#
_symmetry.space_group_name_H-M   'P 1'
#
loop_
_entity.id
_entity.type
_entity.pdbx_description
1 polymer ?
#
loop_
_entity_poly.entity_id
_entity_poly.type
_entity_poly.pdbx_seq_one_letter_code
_entity_poly.pdbx_strand_id
1 'polypeptide(L)'
;MANFSFSIRASLGLIPSTEKIESAHNALVEEYQKLLEFAESSELKSYNELKELIESEAFKTNKKNINELDYKKTEAFQKEQKFLHLKKDKRIVNYFKVVQSKDYQRFLSINESDNLAKYLELQSQFEGNEHKEYVSQLNQKLKAEQDKQKQYKQQKKSSAIKRFYKIQNSKELKIYNELHDSELLATYKELEDFVNSDHIKNFKTELQEQLKNEIAKKQVLKQLLSNPEVKAYQKLKNKEEAVKPTPLVEYEALKEYLNSDNYKTKLRQLQYANTEEYKKEQQYEKLKKDAKIKSYLKFANSQQLNQYLSFKESDELKHFEELGAYLQSEEYQETLKSLTYKNTDTFTSEQEFKQLKNSEPIKFHQKFISSKPYRAFVETEGSELLNEYQTLENEINSEEFINHKNYMLDKDKWKKTDDYQKEQEFEALQKSESLVWYFKVKDSNKFDTLKAWKLTFEDDFNQGSVDETKWMNSFFWGKMLLNDRYVMAGDKQYYTDNQNVELNETTLKLVTRNEKARGKVWHPVHGFSEQDFEYTSGMLSSAHSFRQLYGKFEAKIKLSDAYPVYQAFWLKGEKILPEIDVLKFNMSKRNKMQLATHFGDAQNPKAAKKISTSVGGSTFTKGFFIYTMEWTPEKITWKINNTDVFSTSQGIPNEPLYLLFSSGIANKTHPENLPATMEIDWVRCYEKAHK
;
A
#
# COMPACT_ATOMS: atom_id res chain seq x y z
N MET A 1 -29.54 85.32 7.23
CA MET A 1 -30.16 85.37 8.57
C MET A 1 -29.78 86.69 9.22
N ALA A 2 -30.74 87.43 9.77
CA ALA A 2 -30.51 88.74 10.36
C ALA A 2 -29.47 88.66 11.49
N ASN A 3 -28.42 89.50 11.43
CA ASN A 3 -27.44 89.64 12.51
C ASN A 3 -28.08 90.40 13.68
N PHE A 4 -28.88 89.70 14.48
CA PHE A 4 -29.38 90.21 15.74
C PHE A 4 -28.22 90.47 16.69
N SER A 5 -28.23 91.64 17.35
CA SER A 5 -27.30 91.95 18.43
C SER A 5 -27.42 90.90 19.56
N PHE A 6 -26.33 90.67 20.29
CA PHE A 6 -26.29 89.69 21.38
C PHE A 6 -27.47 89.87 22.37
N SER A 7 -27.81 91.11 22.71
CA SER A 7 -28.93 91.46 23.58
C SER A 7 -30.27 90.94 23.07
N ILE A 8 -30.51 90.96 21.74
CA ILE A 8 -31.75 90.46 21.13
C ILE A 8 -31.78 88.92 21.17
N ARG A 9 -30.64 88.27 20.89
CA ARG A 9 -30.53 86.79 21.00
C ARG A 9 -30.79 86.33 22.43
N ALA A 10 -30.24 87.05 23.41
CA ALA A 10 -30.45 86.77 24.83
C ALA A 10 -31.93 86.92 25.24
N SER A 11 -32.62 87.99 24.81
CA SER A 11 -34.03 88.20 25.15
C SER A 11 -34.99 87.22 24.47
N LEU A 12 -34.63 86.72 23.28
CA LEU A 12 -35.42 85.74 22.53
C LEU A 12 -35.11 84.29 22.89
N GLY A 13 -34.23 84.04 23.86
CA GLY A 13 -33.84 82.67 24.24
C GLY A 13 -33.05 81.91 23.16
N LEU A 14 -32.39 82.63 22.25
CA LEU A 14 -31.60 82.05 21.14
C LEU A 14 -30.15 81.72 21.55
N ILE A 15 -29.76 82.02 22.79
CA ILE A 15 -28.47 81.58 23.35
C ILE A 15 -28.61 80.09 23.70
N PRO A 16 -27.74 79.20 23.19
CA PRO A 16 -27.76 77.79 23.56
C PRO A 16 -27.68 77.61 25.08
N SER A 17 -28.41 76.63 25.61
CA SER A 17 -28.26 76.28 27.03
C SER A 17 -26.85 75.75 27.30
N THR A 18 -26.37 75.99 28.52
CA THR A 18 -25.05 75.54 28.98
C THR A 18 -24.91 74.03 28.86
N GLU A 19 -25.95 73.29 29.29
CA GLU A 19 -26.05 71.83 29.14
C GLU A 19 -25.91 71.38 27.68
N LYS A 20 -26.54 72.07 26.72
CA LYS A 20 -26.42 71.72 25.30
C LYS A 20 -24.99 71.92 24.78
N ILE A 21 -24.28 72.96 25.25
CA ILE A 21 -22.89 73.20 24.87
C ILE A 21 -21.98 72.11 25.44
N GLU A 22 -22.14 71.77 26.73
CA GLU A 22 -21.34 70.73 27.39
C GLU A 22 -21.60 69.36 26.79
N SER A 23 -22.86 68.97 26.59
CA SER A 23 -23.22 67.69 25.97
C SER A 23 -22.67 67.56 24.55
N ALA A 24 -22.70 68.64 23.75
CA ALA A 24 -22.11 68.62 22.41
C ALA A 24 -20.58 68.52 22.45
N HIS A 25 -19.91 69.19 23.39
CA HIS A 25 -18.47 69.09 23.57
C HIS A 25 -18.05 67.70 24.03
N ASN A 26 -18.71 67.16 25.06
CA ASN A 26 -18.41 65.84 25.60
C ASN A 26 -18.63 64.74 24.55
N ALA A 27 -19.75 64.79 23.80
CA ALA A 27 -19.98 63.85 22.71
C ALA A 27 -18.89 63.93 21.62
N LEU A 28 -18.40 65.13 21.31
CA LEU A 28 -17.31 65.32 20.35
C LEU A 28 -15.98 64.74 20.89
N VAL A 29 -15.70 64.93 22.18
CA VAL A 29 -14.51 64.36 22.85
C VAL A 29 -14.59 62.84 22.89
N GLU A 30 -15.71 62.26 23.32
CA GLU A 30 -15.93 60.81 23.35
C GLU A 30 -15.76 60.17 21.97
N GLU A 31 -16.31 60.79 20.92
CA GLU A 31 -16.15 60.27 19.56
C GLU A 31 -14.71 60.42 19.05
N TYR A 32 -14.01 61.48 19.45
CA TYR A 32 -12.58 61.61 19.11
C TYR A 32 -11.72 60.57 19.83
N GLN A 33 -12.02 60.25 21.09
CA GLN A 33 -11.34 59.16 21.80
C GLN A 33 -11.59 57.81 21.12
N LYS A 34 -12.84 57.52 20.73
CA LYS A 34 -13.15 56.33 19.93
C LYS A 34 -12.35 56.28 18.63
N LEU A 35 -12.12 57.41 17.97
CA LEU A 35 -11.31 57.47 16.75
C LEU A 35 -9.85 57.08 17.06
N LEU A 36 -9.28 57.62 18.13
CA LEU A 36 -7.90 57.33 18.56
C LEU A 36 -7.73 55.88 18.98
N GLU A 37 -8.68 55.34 19.76
CA GLU A 37 -8.68 53.93 20.17
C GLU A 37 -8.80 53.00 18.95
N PHE A 38 -9.67 53.33 17.99
CA PHE A 38 -9.83 52.51 16.78
C PHE A 38 -8.58 52.56 15.88
N ALA A 39 -7.86 53.68 15.85
CA ALA A 39 -6.62 53.81 15.09
C ALA A 39 -5.54 52.81 15.55
N GLU A 40 -5.59 52.37 16.81
CA GLU A 40 -4.69 51.37 17.40
C GLU A 40 -5.34 49.97 17.50
N SER A 41 -6.51 49.78 16.89
CA SER A 41 -7.25 48.52 17.00
C SER A 41 -6.62 47.38 16.19
N SER A 42 -6.80 46.15 16.69
CA SER A 42 -6.44 44.94 15.94
C SER A 42 -7.24 44.80 14.65
N GLU A 43 -8.49 45.28 14.61
CA GLU A 43 -9.34 45.24 13.41
C GLU A 43 -8.73 46.06 12.27
N LEU A 44 -8.30 47.31 12.54
CA LEU A 44 -7.63 48.14 11.53
C LEU A 44 -6.28 47.54 11.10
N LYS A 45 -5.54 46.94 12.03
CA LYS A 45 -4.29 46.24 11.73
C LYS A 45 -4.55 45.07 10.77
N SER A 46 -5.49 44.18 11.07
CA SER A 46 -5.86 43.05 10.20
C SER A 46 -6.33 43.53 8.82
N TYR A 47 -7.12 44.60 8.76
CA TYR A 47 -7.53 45.21 7.48
C TYR A 47 -6.33 45.64 6.63
N ASN A 48 -5.34 46.32 7.22
CA ASN A 48 -4.16 46.79 6.49
C ASN A 48 -3.27 45.63 6.02
N GLU A 49 -3.06 44.61 6.87
CA GLU A 49 -2.28 43.42 6.52
C GLU A 49 -2.94 42.63 5.38
N LEU A 50 -4.25 42.42 5.44
CA LEU A 50 -5.01 41.75 4.38
C LEU A 50 -5.03 42.57 3.09
N LYS A 51 -5.17 43.89 3.20
CA LYS A 51 -5.09 44.79 2.04
C LYS A 51 -3.76 44.65 1.32
N GLU A 52 -2.65 44.72 2.06
CA GLU A 52 -1.30 44.58 1.49
C GLU A 52 -1.11 43.22 0.81
N LEU A 53 -1.57 42.14 1.45
CA LEU A 53 -1.53 40.81 0.89
C LEU A 53 -2.32 40.70 -0.42
N ILE A 54 -3.57 41.16 -0.43
CA ILE A 54 -4.49 41.01 -1.59
C ILE A 54 -4.08 41.93 -2.74
N GLU A 55 -3.57 43.12 -2.45
CA GLU A 55 -3.06 44.06 -3.46
C GLU A 55 -1.68 43.63 -4.00
N SER A 56 -1.01 42.66 -3.38
CA SER A 56 0.28 42.15 -3.83
C SER A 56 0.22 41.46 -5.20
N GLU A 57 1.28 41.63 -5.99
CA GLU A 57 1.40 40.96 -7.30
C GLU A 57 1.48 39.44 -7.16
N ALA A 58 2.05 38.93 -6.06
CA ALA A 58 2.10 37.50 -5.78
C ALA A 58 0.68 36.90 -5.65
N PHE A 59 -0.19 37.55 -4.89
CA PHE A 59 -1.57 37.10 -4.69
C PHE A 59 -2.38 37.14 -6.00
N LYS A 60 -2.31 38.25 -6.73
CA LYS A 60 -2.98 38.40 -8.04
C LYS A 60 -2.50 37.36 -9.05
N THR A 61 -1.19 37.12 -9.10
CA THR A 61 -0.58 36.12 -9.98
C THR A 61 -1.02 34.71 -9.59
N ASN A 62 -1.02 34.37 -8.30
CA ASN A 62 -1.49 33.08 -7.81
C ASN A 62 -2.95 32.82 -8.18
N LYS A 63 -3.83 33.79 -7.91
CA LYS A 63 -5.26 33.74 -8.28
C LYS A 63 -5.45 33.52 -9.77
N LYS A 64 -4.69 34.24 -10.61
CA LYS A 64 -4.72 34.05 -12.07
C LYS A 64 -4.27 32.64 -12.46
N ASN A 65 -3.12 32.19 -11.94
CA ASN A 65 -2.54 30.89 -12.27
C ASN A 65 -3.50 29.74 -11.92
N ILE A 66 -4.12 29.77 -10.74
CA ILE A 66 -5.08 28.74 -10.30
C ILE A 66 -6.31 28.71 -11.21
N ASN A 67 -6.81 29.88 -11.62
CA ASN A 67 -7.97 29.97 -12.52
C ASN A 67 -7.64 29.54 -13.96
N GLU A 68 -6.39 29.67 -14.39
CA GLU A 68 -5.91 29.27 -15.72
C GLU A 68 -5.48 27.79 -15.81
N LEU A 69 -5.45 27.07 -14.68
CA LEU A 69 -5.18 25.62 -14.67
C LEU A 69 -6.20 24.86 -15.52
N ASP A 70 -5.70 24.20 -16.56
CA ASP A 70 -6.47 23.43 -17.53
C ASP A 70 -5.99 21.97 -17.52
N TYR A 71 -6.88 21.05 -17.12
CA TYR A 71 -6.60 19.62 -17.11
C TYR A 71 -6.11 19.13 -18.49
N LYS A 72 -6.62 19.68 -19.60
CA LYS A 72 -6.23 19.24 -20.96
C LYS A 72 -4.76 19.50 -21.31
N LYS A 73 -4.10 20.40 -20.58
CA LYS A 73 -2.69 20.74 -20.77
C LYS A 73 -1.75 19.91 -19.87
N THR A 74 -2.30 19.02 -19.04
CA THR A 74 -1.52 18.22 -18.07
C THR A 74 -1.01 16.92 -18.68
N GLU A 75 0.07 16.38 -18.11
CA GLU A 75 0.55 15.02 -18.40
C GLU A 75 -0.50 13.97 -18.02
N ALA A 76 -1.20 14.16 -16.90
CA ALA A 76 -2.28 13.28 -16.45
C ALA A 76 -3.37 13.09 -17.53
N PHE A 77 -3.79 14.17 -18.20
CA PHE A 77 -4.71 14.08 -19.33
C PHE A 77 -4.13 13.30 -20.50
N GLN A 78 -2.85 13.49 -20.83
CA GLN A 78 -2.19 12.74 -21.91
C GLN A 78 -2.16 11.23 -21.61
N LYS A 79 -1.83 10.85 -20.37
CA LYS A 79 -1.87 9.46 -19.90
C LYS A 79 -3.28 8.88 -19.99
N GLU A 80 -4.30 9.63 -19.57
CA GLU A 80 -5.71 9.23 -19.72
C GLU A 80 -6.11 9.00 -21.18
N GLN A 81 -5.75 9.92 -22.09
CA GLN A 81 -6.04 9.75 -23.51
C GLN A 81 -5.30 8.53 -24.10
N LYS A 82 -4.05 8.30 -23.69
CA LYS A 82 -3.27 7.12 -24.10
C LYS A 82 -3.92 5.82 -23.63
N PHE A 83 -4.35 5.76 -22.37
CA PHE A 83 -5.10 4.62 -21.85
C PHE A 83 -6.40 4.38 -22.62
N LEU A 84 -7.20 5.43 -22.85
CA LEU A 84 -8.44 5.33 -23.62
C LEU A 84 -8.20 4.84 -25.06
N HIS A 85 -7.05 5.17 -25.64
CA HIS A 85 -6.62 4.63 -26.93
C HIS A 85 -6.23 3.14 -26.83
N LEU A 86 -5.38 2.77 -25.88
CA LEU A 86 -4.94 1.38 -25.66
C LEU A 86 -6.10 0.45 -25.31
N LYS A 87 -7.09 0.93 -24.55
CA LYS A 87 -8.34 0.21 -24.24
C LYS A 87 -9.13 -0.20 -25.49
N LYS A 88 -8.93 0.51 -26.61
CA LYS A 88 -9.54 0.22 -27.91
C LYS A 88 -8.59 -0.53 -28.86
N ASP A 89 -7.32 -0.74 -28.49
CA ASP A 89 -6.36 -1.49 -29.31
C ASP A 89 -6.87 -2.93 -29.46
N LYS A 90 -6.92 -3.42 -30.70
CA LYS A 90 -7.48 -4.73 -31.03
C LYS A 90 -6.74 -5.87 -30.30
N ARG A 91 -5.44 -5.74 -30.05
CA ARG A 91 -4.63 -6.76 -29.34
C ARG A 91 -5.05 -6.85 -27.88
N ILE A 92 -5.13 -5.72 -27.19
CA ILE A 92 -5.59 -5.63 -25.80
C ILE A 92 -7.04 -6.13 -25.67
N VAL A 93 -7.93 -5.68 -26.56
CA VAL A 93 -9.34 -6.12 -26.55
C VAL A 93 -9.45 -7.63 -26.77
N ASN A 94 -8.70 -8.19 -27.72
CA ASN A 94 -8.74 -9.63 -28.00
C ASN A 94 -8.12 -10.45 -26.87
N TYR A 95 -7.03 -9.95 -26.26
CA TYR A 95 -6.42 -10.55 -25.08
C TYR A 95 -7.44 -10.72 -23.95
N PHE A 96 -8.10 -9.63 -23.53
CA PHE A 96 -9.09 -9.70 -22.46
C PHE A 96 -10.34 -10.52 -22.84
N LYS A 97 -10.73 -10.54 -24.12
CA LYS A 97 -11.78 -11.46 -24.60
C LYS A 97 -11.41 -12.93 -24.40
N VAL A 98 -10.15 -13.30 -24.62
CA VAL A 98 -9.67 -14.67 -24.38
C VAL A 98 -9.64 -14.94 -22.88
N VAL A 99 -9.03 -14.06 -22.07
CA VAL A 99 -8.95 -14.21 -20.60
C VAL A 99 -10.32 -14.39 -19.94
N GLN A 100 -11.32 -13.62 -20.39
CA GLN A 100 -12.69 -13.67 -19.88
C GLN A 100 -13.53 -14.80 -20.49
N SER A 101 -13.02 -15.53 -21.48
CA SER A 101 -13.77 -16.61 -22.12
C SER A 101 -13.88 -17.83 -21.21
N LYS A 102 -15.04 -18.50 -21.23
CA LYS A 102 -15.23 -19.78 -20.54
C LYS A 102 -14.24 -20.84 -21.03
N ASP A 103 -13.86 -20.79 -22.29
CA ASP A 103 -12.89 -21.70 -22.89
C ASP A 103 -11.48 -21.52 -22.30
N TYR A 104 -11.06 -20.28 -22.01
CA TYR A 104 -9.78 -20.03 -21.34
C TYR A 104 -9.78 -20.49 -19.87
N GLN A 105 -10.87 -20.26 -19.14
CA GLN A 105 -11.03 -20.76 -17.77
C GLN A 105 -10.99 -22.30 -17.73
N ARG A 106 -11.66 -22.93 -18.71
CA ARG A 106 -11.59 -24.37 -18.92
C ARG A 106 -10.18 -24.83 -19.27
N PHE A 107 -9.48 -24.10 -20.13
CA PHE A 107 -8.09 -24.37 -20.47
C PHE A 107 -7.19 -24.35 -19.23
N LEU A 108 -7.29 -23.33 -18.36
CA LEU A 108 -6.49 -23.27 -17.12
C LEU A 108 -6.70 -24.51 -16.24
N SER A 109 -7.97 -24.92 -16.04
CA SER A 109 -8.28 -26.12 -15.24
C SER A 109 -7.70 -27.42 -15.83
N ILE A 110 -7.58 -27.51 -17.15
CA ILE A 110 -6.99 -28.66 -17.83
C ILE A 110 -5.46 -28.55 -17.83
N ASN A 111 -4.93 -27.33 -17.93
CA ASN A 111 -3.50 -27.06 -17.97
C ASN A 111 -2.79 -27.44 -16.65
N GLU A 112 -3.52 -27.36 -15.53
CA GLU A 112 -3.08 -27.80 -14.20
C GLU A 112 -3.46 -29.26 -13.87
N SER A 113 -4.06 -30.00 -14.80
CA SER A 113 -4.54 -31.36 -14.53
C SER A 113 -3.43 -32.42 -14.64
N ASP A 114 -3.45 -33.38 -13.71
CA ASP A 114 -2.55 -34.55 -13.73
C ASP A 114 -2.68 -35.36 -15.04
N ASN A 115 -3.90 -35.41 -15.61
CA ASN A 115 -4.15 -36.09 -16.87
C ASN A 115 -3.43 -35.45 -18.05
N LEU A 116 -3.32 -34.11 -18.09
CA LEU A 116 -2.52 -33.43 -19.11
C LEU A 116 -1.03 -33.65 -18.90
N ALA A 117 -0.55 -33.54 -17.64
CA ALA A 117 0.84 -33.84 -17.32
C ALA A 117 1.22 -35.26 -17.76
N LYS A 118 0.36 -36.24 -17.46
CA LYS A 118 0.55 -37.63 -17.87
C LYS A 118 0.48 -37.82 -19.39
N TYR A 119 -0.44 -37.13 -20.06
CA TYR A 119 -0.51 -37.15 -21.53
C TYR A 119 0.79 -36.62 -22.16
N LEU A 120 1.32 -35.49 -21.69
CA LEU A 120 2.55 -34.88 -22.24
C LEU A 120 3.78 -35.77 -22.01
N GLU A 121 3.88 -36.40 -20.84
CA GLU A 121 4.92 -37.39 -20.54
C GLU A 121 4.86 -38.55 -21.54
N LEU A 122 3.69 -39.18 -21.70
CA LEU A 122 3.50 -40.30 -22.62
C LEU A 122 3.64 -39.89 -24.09
N GLN A 123 3.24 -38.66 -24.45
CA GLN A 123 3.36 -38.13 -25.81
C GLN A 123 4.81 -38.15 -26.29
N SER A 124 5.75 -37.72 -25.42
CA SER A 124 7.18 -37.75 -25.73
C SER A 124 7.71 -39.16 -26.01
N GLN A 125 7.14 -40.17 -25.35
CA GLN A 125 7.56 -41.57 -25.46
C GLN A 125 6.99 -42.26 -26.71
N PHE A 126 5.73 -41.98 -27.07
CA PHE A 126 5.01 -42.74 -28.10
C PHE A 126 4.92 -42.06 -29.46
N GLU A 127 5.11 -40.74 -29.56
CA GLU A 127 5.12 -40.04 -30.85
C GLU A 127 6.49 -40.03 -31.54
N GLY A 128 7.55 -40.43 -30.84
CA GLY A 128 8.91 -40.59 -31.36
C GLY A 128 9.13 -41.88 -32.18
N ASN A 129 10.28 -41.95 -32.87
CA ASN A 129 10.68 -43.13 -33.64
C ASN A 129 11.16 -44.30 -32.75
N GLU A 130 11.63 -44.00 -31.53
CA GLU A 130 12.18 -44.98 -30.60
C GLU A 130 11.17 -46.08 -30.23
N HIS A 131 9.91 -45.71 -29.98
CA HIS A 131 8.85 -46.69 -29.69
C HIS A 131 8.59 -47.64 -30.86
N LYS A 132 8.55 -47.11 -32.09
CA LYS A 132 8.37 -47.93 -33.30
C LYS A 132 9.51 -48.92 -33.46
N GLU A 133 10.73 -48.48 -33.15
CA GLU A 133 11.92 -49.32 -33.21
C GLU A 133 11.89 -50.42 -32.13
N TYR A 134 11.53 -50.08 -30.89
CA TYR A 134 11.34 -51.04 -29.80
C TYR A 134 10.34 -52.16 -30.16
N VAL A 135 9.15 -51.80 -30.67
CA VAL A 135 8.14 -52.77 -31.10
C VAL A 135 8.62 -53.62 -32.27
N SER A 136 9.35 -53.03 -33.22
CA SER A 136 9.95 -53.74 -34.36
C SER A 136 10.97 -54.79 -33.90
N GLN A 137 11.88 -54.42 -33.00
CA GLN A 137 12.90 -55.32 -32.44
C GLN A 137 12.26 -56.47 -31.63
N LEU A 138 11.24 -56.18 -30.83
CA LEU A 138 10.47 -57.19 -30.10
C LEU A 138 9.82 -58.21 -31.04
N ASN A 139 9.14 -57.71 -32.07
CA ASN A 139 8.50 -58.57 -33.06
C ASN A 139 9.52 -59.42 -33.84
N GLN A 140 10.69 -58.87 -34.15
CA GLN A 140 11.77 -59.63 -34.80
C GLN A 140 12.28 -60.77 -33.91
N LYS A 141 12.47 -60.53 -32.62
CA LYS A 141 12.87 -61.57 -31.64
C LYS A 141 11.78 -62.62 -31.47
N LEU A 142 10.52 -62.20 -31.31
CA LEU A 142 9.37 -63.12 -31.22
C LEU A 142 9.27 -64.00 -32.48
N LYS A 143 9.51 -63.40 -33.64
CA LYS A 143 9.51 -64.09 -34.93
C LYS A 143 10.60 -65.17 -35.00
N ALA A 144 11.81 -64.88 -34.52
CA ALA A 144 12.90 -65.84 -34.46
C ALA A 144 12.55 -67.05 -33.57
N GLU A 145 11.94 -66.83 -32.41
CA GLU A 145 11.47 -67.91 -31.53
C GLU A 145 10.35 -68.74 -32.16
N GLN A 146 9.41 -68.11 -32.86
CA GLN A 146 8.37 -68.84 -33.61
C GLN A 146 8.93 -69.64 -34.78
N ASP A 147 9.98 -69.15 -35.43
CA ASP A 147 10.61 -69.86 -36.54
C ASP A 147 11.41 -71.08 -36.05
N LYS A 148 11.97 -71.09 -34.83
CA LYS A 148 12.47 -72.30 -34.15
C LYS A 148 11.39 -73.38 -34.04
N GLN A 149 10.16 -73.00 -33.68
CA GLN A 149 9.03 -73.95 -33.64
C GLN A 149 8.68 -74.51 -35.03
N LYS A 150 8.79 -73.69 -36.08
CA LYS A 150 8.59 -74.16 -37.47
C LYS A 150 9.69 -75.10 -37.91
N GLN A 151 10.94 -74.77 -37.59
CA GLN A 151 12.10 -75.61 -37.86
C GLN A 151 11.94 -76.99 -37.23
N TYR A 152 11.53 -77.06 -35.95
CA TYR A 152 11.22 -78.34 -35.28
C TYR A 152 10.10 -79.12 -36.00
N LYS A 153 9.00 -78.45 -36.37
CA LYS A 153 7.89 -79.08 -37.13
C LYS A 153 8.35 -79.59 -38.50
N GLN A 154 9.30 -78.93 -39.14
CA GLN A 154 9.88 -79.34 -40.42
C GLN A 154 10.85 -80.52 -40.24
N GLN A 155 11.76 -80.46 -39.27
CA GLN A 155 12.67 -81.55 -38.92
C GLN A 155 11.90 -82.82 -38.53
N LYS A 156 10.81 -82.71 -37.74
CA LYS A 156 9.93 -83.83 -37.41
C LYS A 156 9.35 -84.53 -38.64
N LYS A 157 9.22 -83.83 -39.77
CA LYS A 157 8.74 -84.40 -41.04
C LYS A 157 9.85 -85.09 -41.83
N SER A 158 11.13 -84.87 -41.49
CA SER A 158 12.30 -85.46 -42.13
C SER A 158 12.14 -86.98 -42.21
N SER A 159 12.45 -87.51 -43.39
CA SER A 159 12.39 -88.96 -43.60
C SER A 159 13.41 -89.70 -42.74
N ALA A 160 14.54 -89.07 -42.38
CA ALA A 160 15.56 -89.65 -41.51
C ALA A 160 15.08 -89.78 -40.06
N ILE A 161 14.58 -88.68 -39.46
CA ILE A 161 14.01 -88.67 -38.10
C ILE A 161 12.82 -89.65 -37.97
N LYS A 162 11.92 -89.68 -38.97
CA LYS A 162 10.82 -90.65 -39.00
C LYS A 162 11.29 -92.09 -39.07
N ARG A 163 12.29 -92.39 -39.91
CA ARG A 163 12.88 -93.74 -40.00
C ARG A 163 13.56 -94.12 -38.70
N PHE A 164 14.32 -93.21 -38.08
CA PHE A 164 14.97 -93.42 -36.80
C PHE A 164 13.97 -93.85 -35.73
N TYR A 165 12.93 -93.04 -35.45
CA TYR A 165 11.94 -93.41 -34.44
C TYR A 165 11.09 -94.63 -34.83
N LYS A 166 10.92 -94.92 -36.13
CA LYS A 166 10.27 -96.17 -36.58
C LYS A 166 11.11 -97.40 -36.23
N ILE A 167 12.44 -97.31 -36.38
CA ILE A 167 13.37 -98.41 -36.06
C ILE A 167 13.63 -98.48 -34.55
N GLN A 168 13.81 -97.35 -33.86
CA GLN A 168 13.93 -97.25 -32.40
C GLN A 168 12.82 -98.02 -31.68
N ASN A 169 11.59 -97.92 -32.21
CA ASN A 169 10.40 -98.55 -31.65
C ASN A 169 10.04 -99.90 -32.31
N SER A 170 10.92 -100.46 -33.15
CA SER A 170 10.65 -101.70 -33.87
C SER A 170 10.87 -102.93 -32.98
N LYS A 171 10.12 -104.00 -33.27
CA LYS A 171 10.32 -105.30 -32.58
C LYS A 171 11.66 -105.93 -32.96
N GLU A 172 12.12 -105.66 -34.18
CA GLU A 172 13.36 -106.15 -34.75
C GLU A 172 14.58 -105.58 -34.03
N LEU A 173 14.61 -104.28 -33.73
CA LEU A 173 15.67 -103.67 -32.96
C LEU A 173 15.67 -104.15 -31.51
N LYS A 174 14.48 -104.37 -30.93
CA LYS A 174 14.36 -104.95 -29.59
C LYS A 174 14.97 -106.36 -29.54
N ILE A 175 14.64 -107.23 -30.49
CA ILE A 175 15.23 -108.58 -30.61
C ILE A 175 16.74 -108.50 -30.86
N TYR A 176 17.20 -107.53 -31.67
CA TYR A 176 18.62 -107.30 -31.88
C TYR A 176 19.35 -106.97 -30.58
N ASN A 177 18.90 -105.97 -29.83
CA ASN A 177 19.51 -105.60 -28.56
C ASN A 177 19.44 -106.74 -27.52
N GLU A 178 18.37 -107.53 -27.52
CA GLU A 178 18.22 -108.68 -26.62
C GLU A 178 19.20 -109.84 -26.95
N LEU A 179 19.54 -110.06 -28.22
CA LEU A 179 20.35 -111.21 -28.65
C LEU A 179 21.79 -110.89 -29.03
N HIS A 180 22.13 -109.64 -29.35
CA HIS A 180 23.43 -109.25 -29.91
C HIS A 180 24.61 -109.77 -29.09
N ASP A 181 24.47 -109.68 -27.76
CA ASP A 181 25.47 -110.11 -26.79
C ASP A 181 24.99 -111.30 -25.94
N SER A 182 24.04 -112.09 -26.45
CA SER A 182 23.47 -113.22 -25.70
C SER A 182 24.29 -114.51 -25.84
N GLU A 183 24.38 -115.31 -24.76
CA GLU A 183 24.98 -116.64 -24.77
C GLU A 183 24.31 -117.59 -25.79
N LEU A 184 23.01 -117.39 -26.03
CA LEU A 184 22.25 -118.18 -27.00
C LEU A 184 22.77 -118.00 -28.43
N LEU A 185 23.11 -116.75 -28.81
CA LEU A 185 23.67 -116.46 -30.12
C LEU A 185 25.12 -116.93 -30.23
N ALA A 186 25.90 -116.79 -29.16
CA ALA A 186 27.28 -117.31 -29.09
C ALA A 186 27.30 -118.83 -29.31
N THR A 187 26.45 -119.56 -28.60
CA THR A 187 26.28 -121.02 -28.73
C THR A 187 25.88 -121.42 -30.16
N TYR A 188 24.99 -120.66 -30.81
CA TYR A 188 24.62 -120.91 -32.21
C TYR A 188 25.81 -120.77 -33.16
N LYS A 189 26.61 -119.71 -33.02
CA LYS A 189 27.79 -119.49 -33.87
C LYS A 189 28.85 -120.57 -33.66
N GLU A 190 29.12 -120.96 -32.42
CA GLU A 190 30.06 -122.06 -32.13
C GLU A 190 29.61 -123.38 -32.74
N LEU A 191 28.32 -123.71 -32.65
CA LEU A 191 27.74 -124.90 -33.28
C LEU A 191 27.74 -124.82 -34.81
N GLU A 192 27.54 -123.63 -35.39
CA GLU A 192 27.64 -123.37 -36.83
C GLU A 192 29.05 -123.63 -37.33
N ASP A 193 30.06 -123.09 -36.66
CA ASP A 193 31.47 -123.29 -36.98
C ASP A 193 31.85 -124.77 -36.82
N PHE A 194 31.38 -125.43 -35.75
CA PHE A 194 31.62 -126.85 -35.50
C PHE A 194 31.04 -127.75 -36.61
N VAL A 195 29.77 -127.56 -36.99
CA VAL A 195 29.12 -128.37 -38.03
C VAL A 195 29.75 -128.16 -39.40
N ASN A 196 30.21 -126.95 -39.68
CA ASN A 196 30.88 -126.63 -40.94
C ASN A 196 32.38 -126.99 -40.95
N SER A 197 32.91 -127.50 -39.85
CA SER A 197 34.34 -127.85 -39.73
C SER A 197 34.72 -129.12 -40.51
N ASP A 198 35.97 -129.16 -40.98
CA ASP A 198 36.52 -130.35 -41.65
C ASP A 198 36.61 -131.56 -40.70
N HIS A 199 36.67 -131.32 -39.39
CA HIS A 199 36.69 -132.36 -38.37
C HIS A 199 35.47 -133.29 -38.48
N ILE A 200 34.26 -132.73 -38.61
CA ILE A 200 33.03 -133.53 -38.74
C ILE A 200 32.94 -134.29 -40.06
N LYS A 201 33.40 -133.69 -41.16
CA LYS A 201 33.46 -134.40 -42.45
C LYS A 201 34.36 -135.62 -42.36
N ASN A 202 35.56 -135.47 -41.82
CA ASN A 202 36.53 -136.56 -41.72
C ASN A 202 36.05 -137.65 -40.76
N PHE A 203 35.47 -137.26 -39.62
CA PHE A 203 34.91 -138.20 -38.64
C PHE A 203 33.82 -139.11 -39.24
N LYS A 204 32.91 -138.55 -40.04
CA LYS A 204 31.88 -139.33 -40.76
C LYS A 204 32.50 -140.36 -41.71
N THR A 205 33.55 -139.98 -42.45
CA THR A 205 34.24 -140.85 -43.42
C THR A 205 34.95 -142.00 -42.72
N GLU A 206 35.71 -141.74 -41.66
CA GLU A 206 36.41 -142.79 -40.90
C GLU A 206 35.44 -143.80 -40.27
N LEU A 207 34.32 -143.33 -39.70
CA LEU A 207 33.31 -144.22 -39.12
C LEU A 207 32.73 -145.19 -40.15
N GLN A 208 32.49 -144.71 -41.38
CA GLN A 208 31.99 -145.54 -42.49
C GLN A 208 33.02 -146.57 -42.96
N GLU A 209 34.29 -146.19 -43.05
CA GLU A 209 35.39 -147.09 -43.44
C GLU A 209 35.53 -148.25 -42.45
N GLN A 210 35.52 -147.95 -41.14
CA GLN A 210 35.60 -148.95 -40.08
C GLN A 210 34.39 -149.90 -40.11
N LEU A 211 33.19 -149.37 -40.34
CA LEU A 211 31.97 -150.18 -40.46
C LEU A 211 32.05 -151.14 -41.65
N LYS A 212 32.57 -150.66 -42.80
CA LYS A 212 32.75 -151.47 -44.01
C LYS A 212 33.74 -152.61 -43.80
N ASN A 213 34.85 -152.34 -43.12
CA ASN A 213 35.87 -153.34 -42.81
C ASN A 213 35.34 -154.45 -41.89
N GLU A 214 34.55 -154.10 -40.87
CA GLU A 214 33.97 -155.12 -39.99
C GLU A 214 32.96 -156.01 -40.71
N ILE A 215 32.15 -155.45 -41.63
CA ILE A 215 31.21 -156.25 -42.43
C ILE A 215 31.94 -157.21 -43.38
N ALA A 216 33.08 -156.79 -43.95
CA ALA A 216 33.88 -157.60 -44.88
C ALA A 216 34.42 -158.89 -44.26
N LYS A 217 34.59 -158.95 -42.92
CA LYS A 217 35.03 -160.17 -42.22
C LYS A 217 34.09 -161.37 -42.45
N LYS A 218 32.79 -161.14 -42.74
CA LYS A 218 31.85 -162.21 -43.13
C LYS A 218 32.20 -162.86 -44.49
N GLN A 219 32.77 -162.08 -45.41
CA GLN A 219 33.22 -162.62 -46.70
C GLN A 219 34.49 -163.45 -46.56
N VAL A 220 35.43 -163.00 -45.72
CA VAL A 220 36.65 -163.76 -45.40
C VAL A 220 36.30 -165.12 -44.79
N LEU A 221 35.30 -165.16 -43.90
CA LEU A 221 34.81 -166.41 -43.33
C LEU A 221 34.33 -167.42 -44.40
N LYS A 222 33.61 -166.95 -45.43
CA LYS A 222 33.15 -167.81 -46.55
C LYS A 222 34.31 -168.35 -47.39
N GLN A 223 35.35 -167.55 -47.59
CA GLN A 223 36.54 -167.97 -48.34
C GLN A 223 37.31 -169.07 -47.60
N LEU A 224 37.50 -168.91 -46.28
CA LEU A 224 38.18 -169.91 -45.45
C LEU A 224 37.46 -171.27 -45.45
N LEU A 225 36.12 -171.29 -45.39
CA LEU A 225 35.34 -172.54 -45.48
C LEU A 225 35.49 -173.26 -46.84
N SER A 226 35.75 -172.50 -47.90
CA SER A 226 35.85 -173.01 -49.26
C SER A 226 37.24 -173.57 -49.58
N ASN A 227 38.20 -173.38 -48.68
CA ASN A 227 39.60 -173.73 -48.87
C ASN A 227 39.77 -175.26 -49.11
N PRO A 228 40.55 -175.67 -50.13
CA PRO A 228 40.73 -177.07 -50.49
C PRO A 228 41.21 -177.95 -49.33
N GLU A 229 42.09 -177.43 -48.47
CA GLU A 229 42.63 -178.16 -47.31
C GLU A 229 41.53 -178.43 -46.29
N VAL A 230 40.67 -177.44 -46.04
CA VAL A 230 39.52 -177.55 -45.15
C VAL A 230 38.53 -178.59 -45.67
N LYS A 231 38.28 -178.60 -46.98
CA LYS A 231 37.38 -179.59 -47.61
C LYS A 231 37.96 -181.00 -47.63
N ALA A 232 39.27 -181.15 -47.84
CA ALA A 232 39.95 -182.43 -47.78
C ALA A 232 39.91 -183.00 -46.36
N TYR A 233 40.20 -182.17 -45.35
CA TYR A 233 40.13 -182.56 -43.94
C TYR A 233 38.71 -183.01 -43.54
N GLN A 234 37.67 -182.34 -44.06
CA GLN A 234 36.28 -182.75 -43.81
C GLN A 234 35.90 -184.12 -44.39
N LYS A 235 36.65 -184.69 -45.34
CA LYS A 235 36.31 -185.98 -45.99
C LYS A 235 37.04 -187.21 -45.42
N LEU A 236 37.99 -187.03 -44.51
CA LEU A 236 38.69 -188.16 -43.87
C LEU A 236 37.74 -188.99 -42.99
N LYS A 237 37.86 -190.33 -43.03
CA LYS A 237 36.99 -191.26 -42.28
C LYS A 237 37.38 -191.42 -40.81
N ASN A 238 38.67 -191.28 -40.45
CA ASN A 238 39.14 -191.16 -39.07
C ASN A 238 39.81 -189.78 -38.91
N LYS A 239 39.13 -188.86 -38.22
CA LYS A 239 39.58 -187.46 -38.07
C LYS A 239 40.29 -187.16 -36.75
N GLU A 240 40.24 -188.08 -35.78
CA GLU A 240 40.70 -187.81 -34.41
C GLU A 240 42.23 -187.87 -34.25
N GLU A 241 42.95 -188.50 -35.18
CA GLU A 241 44.43 -188.55 -35.18
C GLU A 241 45.08 -187.65 -36.25
N ALA A 242 44.29 -186.89 -37.02
CA ALA A 242 44.78 -186.01 -38.09
C ALA A 242 44.92 -184.56 -37.63
N VAL A 243 46.01 -183.89 -37.98
CA VAL A 243 46.24 -182.47 -37.66
C VAL A 243 45.29 -181.58 -38.48
N LYS A 244 44.53 -180.70 -37.81
CA LYS A 244 43.66 -179.71 -38.48
C LYS A 244 44.50 -178.73 -39.30
N PRO A 245 44.15 -178.45 -40.57
CA PRO A 245 44.83 -177.42 -41.35
C PRO A 245 44.51 -176.03 -40.84
N THR A 246 45.50 -175.13 -40.85
CA THR A 246 45.43 -173.76 -40.31
C THR A 246 44.20 -172.96 -40.77
N PRO A 247 43.78 -173.00 -42.06
CA PRO A 247 42.59 -172.26 -42.50
C PRO A 247 41.28 -172.71 -41.81
N LEU A 248 41.22 -173.94 -41.29
CA LEU A 248 40.06 -174.42 -40.52
C LEU A 248 40.03 -173.80 -39.12
N VAL A 249 41.20 -173.67 -38.48
CA VAL A 249 41.33 -173.02 -37.16
C VAL A 249 40.92 -171.55 -37.26
N GLU A 250 41.37 -170.84 -38.30
CA GLU A 250 41.00 -169.45 -38.54
C GLU A 250 39.51 -169.26 -38.85
N TYR A 251 38.91 -170.19 -39.62
CA TYR A 251 37.48 -170.19 -39.87
C TYR A 251 36.67 -170.36 -38.58
N GLU A 252 37.06 -171.32 -37.72
CA GLU A 252 36.37 -171.59 -36.46
C GLU A 252 36.42 -170.35 -35.55
N ALA A 253 37.59 -169.71 -35.40
CA ALA A 253 37.76 -168.49 -34.60
C ALA A 253 36.99 -167.28 -35.16
N LEU A 254 37.04 -167.03 -36.47
CA LEU A 254 36.35 -165.90 -37.09
C LEU A 254 34.83 -166.08 -37.06
N LYS A 255 34.34 -167.33 -37.15
CA LYS A 255 32.91 -167.66 -37.03
C LYS A 255 32.41 -167.35 -35.63
N GLU A 256 33.21 -167.68 -34.61
CA GLU A 256 32.90 -167.40 -33.21
C GLU A 256 32.85 -165.89 -32.95
N TYR A 257 33.83 -165.12 -33.45
CA TYR A 257 33.80 -163.65 -33.36
C TYR A 257 32.58 -163.04 -34.04
N LEU A 258 32.25 -163.46 -35.26
CA LEU A 258 31.10 -162.94 -36.01
C LEU A 258 29.74 -163.30 -35.38
N ASN A 259 29.69 -164.36 -34.58
CA ASN A 259 28.51 -164.74 -33.80
C ASN A 259 28.50 -164.13 -32.38
N SER A 260 29.58 -163.48 -31.96
CA SER A 260 29.68 -162.85 -30.65
C SER A 260 28.83 -161.58 -30.55
N ASP A 261 28.33 -161.28 -29.34
CA ASP A 261 27.66 -160.01 -29.07
C ASP A 261 28.61 -158.81 -29.14
N ASN A 262 29.92 -159.07 -29.07
CA ASN A 262 30.96 -158.04 -29.22
C ASN A 262 30.95 -157.46 -30.64
N TYR A 263 30.80 -158.31 -31.66
CA TYR A 263 30.68 -157.89 -33.06
C TYR A 263 29.39 -157.07 -33.30
N LYS A 264 28.26 -157.49 -32.73
CA LYS A 264 26.99 -156.71 -32.81
C LYS A 264 27.12 -155.34 -32.14
N THR A 265 27.81 -155.27 -31.01
CA THR A 265 28.05 -154.01 -30.27
C THR A 265 28.95 -153.08 -31.07
N LYS A 266 30.02 -153.61 -31.66
CA LYS A 266 30.93 -152.82 -32.50
C LYS A 266 30.21 -152.21 -33.71
N LEU A 267 29.33 -152.95 -34.38
CA LEU A 267 28.53 -152.41 -35.49
C LEU A 267 27.58 -151.27 -35.07
N ARG A 268 27.00 -151.33 -33.87
CA ARG A 268 26.13 -150.24 -33.34
C ARG A 268 26.91 -148.97 -33.00
N GLN A 269 28.12 -149.11 -32.45
CA GLN A 269 28.99 -147.98 -32.11
C GLN A 269 29.51 -147.25 -33.37
N LEU A 270 29.62 -147.95 -34.48
CA LEU A 270 30.07 -147.39 -35.77
C LEU A 270 28.93 -146.76 -36.60
N GLN A 271 27.73 -146.62 -36.04
CA GLN A 271 26.64 -145.86 -36.67
C GLN A 271 26.70 -144.39 -36.25
N TYR A 272 26.87 -143.48 -37.22
CA TYR A 272 27.01 -142.03 -36.95
C TYR A 272 25.85 -141.44 -36.14
N ALA A 273 24.61 -141.93 -36.34
CA ALA A 273 23.43 -141.48 -35.60
C ALA A 273 23.54 -141.68 -34.07
N ASN A 274 24.47 -142.52 -33.59
CA ASN A 274 24.67 -142.81 -32.17
C ASN A 274 25.87 -142.03 -31.57
N THR A 275 26.45 -141.08 -32.29
CA THR A 275 27.62 -140.30 -31.86
C THR A 275 27.23 -138.96 -31.21
N GLU A 276 28.12 -138.37 -30.41
CA GLU A 276 27.91 -137.05 -29.80
C GLU A 276 27.97 -135.93 -30.85
N GLU A 277 28.78 -136.11 -31.89
CA GLU A 277 28.91 -135.24 -33.04
C GLU A 277 27.57 -135.07 -33.77
N TYR A 278 26.81 -136.15 -33.93
CA TYR A 278 25.46 -136.10 -34.50
C TYR A 278 24.48 -135.31 -33.60
N LYS A 279 24.57 -135.44 -32.27
CA LYS A 279 23.72 -134.67 -31.35
C LYS A 279 23.97 -133.17 -31.47
N LYS A 280 25.24 -132.75 -31.58
CA LYS A 280 25.61 -131.34 -31.83
C LYS A 280 25.09 -130.83 -33.18
N GLU A 281 25.17 -131.64 -34.23
CA GLU A 281 24.62 -131.32 -35.56
C GLU A 281 23.09 -131.13 -35.51
N GLN A 282 22.37 -131.97 -34.76
CA GLN A 282 20.93 -131.80 -34.55
C GLN A 282 20.59 -130.56 -33.71
N GLN A 283 21.43 -130.22 -32.72
CA GLN A 283 21.25 -129.01 -31.91
C GLN A 283 21.47 -127.74 -32.74
N TYR A 284 22.48 -127.72 -33.62
CA TYR A 284 22.67 -126.66 -34.61
C TYR A 284 21.45 -126.52 -35.50
N GLU A 285 20.95 -127.61 -36.09
CA GLU A 285 19.78 -127.58 -36.97
C GLU A 285 18.49 -127.12 -36.25
N LYS A 286 18.37 -127.36 -34.95
CA LYS A 286 17.28 -126.83 -34.12
C LYS A 286 17.43 -125.32 -33.88
N LEU A 287 18.61 -124.85 -33.48
CA LEU A 287 18.87 -123.42 -33.23
C LEU A 287 18.84 -122.59 -34.52
N LYS A 288 19.31 -123.14 -35.63
CA LYS A 288 19.18 -122.57 -36.98
C LYS A 288 17.73 -122.33 -37.37
N LYS A 289 16.80 -123.12 -36.82
CA LYS A 289 15.35 -122.97 -37.03
C LYS A 289 14.69 -122.03 -36.02
N ASP A 290 15.40 -121.59 -34.97
CA ASP A 290 14.87 -120.69 -33.94
C ASP A 290 14.44 -119.33 -34.54
N ALA A 291 13.22 -118.91 -34.19
CA ALA A 291 12.61 -117.73 -34.76
C ALA A 291 13.32 -116.43 -34.35
N LYS A 292 13.90 -116.38 -33.14
CA LYS A 292 14.63 -115.21 -32.65
C LYS A 292 16.02 -115.12 -33.29
N ILE A 293 16.74 -116.25 -33.40
CA ILE A 293 18.06 -116.29 -34.07
C ILE A 293 17.92 -115.90 -35.55
N LYS A 294 16.91 -116.43 -36.26
CA LYS A 294 16.64 -116.02 -37.66
C LYS A 294 16.34 -114.53 -37.81
N SER A 295 15.48 -114.01 -36.93
CA SER A 295 15.10 -112.58 -36.94
C SER A 295 16.30 -111.68 -36.63
N TYR A 296 17.12 -112.07 -35.65
CA TYR A 296 18.37 -111.41 -35.33
C TYR A 296 19.33 -111.38 -36.53
N LEU A 297 19.65 -112.54 -37.12
CA LEU A 297 20.61 -112.62 -38.23
C LEU A 297 20.14 -111.83 -39.46
N LYS A 298 18.82 -111.81 -39.71
CA LYS A 298 18.22 -111.03 -40.79
C LYS A 298 18.33 -109.51 -40.54
N PHE A 299 18.13 -109.06 -39.31
CA PHE A 299 18.16 -107.64 -38.97
C PHE A 299 19.58 -107.11 -38.73
N ALA A 300 20.46 -107.92 -38.12
CA ALA A 300 21.87 -107.61 -37.88
C ALA A 300 22.64 -107.34 -39.18
N ASN A 301 22.29 -108.03 -40.26
CA ASN A 301 22.86 -107.83 -41.59
C ASN A 301 22.06 -106.84 -42.46
N SER A 302 21.06 -106.16 -41.89
CA SER A 302 20.22 -105.25 -42.66
C SER A 302 20.87 -103.87 -42.80
N GLN A 303 20.75 -103.28 -44.00
CA GLN A 303 21.13 -101.88 -44.23
C GLN A 303 20.36 -100.92 -43.30
N GLN A 304 19.16 -101.31 -42.84
CA GLN A 304 18.31 -100.52 -41.97
C GLN A 304 18.94 -100.32 -40.57
N LEU A 305 19.58 -101.34 -40.00
CA LEU A 305 20.27 -101.23 -38.71
C LEU A 305 21.48 -100.28 -38.80
N ASN A 306 22.29 -100.41 -39.85
CA ASN A 306 23.45 -99.53 -40.06
C ASN A 306 23.05 -98.06 -40.21
N GLN A 307 21.97 -97.79 -40.94
CA GLN A 307 21.40 -96.44 -41.07
C GLN A 307 20.85 -95.92 -39.73
N TYR A 308 20.28 -96.79 -38.89
CA TYR A 308 19.80 -96.40 -37.57
C TYR A 308 20.95 -96.08 -36.60
N LEU A 309 21.98 -96.92 -36.52
CA LEU A 309 23.13 -96.71 -35.62
C LEU A 309 23.92 -95.45 -35.99
N SER A 310 24.16 -95.22 -37.29
CA SER A 310 24.83 -94.00 -37.76
C SER A 310 24.00 -92.73 -37.52
N PHE A 311 22.67 -92.78 -37.70
CA PHE A 311 21.81 -91.63 -37.44
C PHE A 311 21.62 -91.36 -35.94
N LYS A 312 21.69 -92.40 -35.09
CA LYS A 312 21.60 -92.28 -33.63
C LYS A 312 22.67 -91.36 -33.04
N GLU A 313 23.86 -91.35 -33.65
CA GLU A 313 24.99 -90.51 -33.23
C GLU A 313 25.11 -89.22 -34.06
N SER A 314 24.11 -88.90 -34.88
CA SER A 314 24.16 -87.71 -35.74
C SER A 314 23.83 -86.42 -34.99
N ASP A 315 24.53 -85.34 -35.34
CA ASP A 315 24.21 -83.99 -34.89
C ASP A 315 22.79 -83.56 -35.28
N GLU A 316 22.26 -84.10 -36.40
CA GLU A 316 20.89 -83.82 -36.85
C GLU A 316 19.84 -84.31 -35.82
N LEU A 317 20.01 -85.52 -35.30
CA LEU A 317 19.12 -86.06 -34.26
C LEU A 317 19.27 -85.31 -32.95
N LYS A 318 20.52 -85.07 -32.52
CA LYS A 318 20.83 -84.34 -31.28
C LYS A 318 20.19 -82.95 -31.28
N HIS A 319 20.37 -82.19 -32.36
CA HIS A 319 19.77 -80.87 -32.52
C HIS A 319 18.23 -80.91 -32.53
N PHE A 320 17.62 -81.91 -33.16
CA PHE A 320 16.16 -82.09 -33.14
C PHE A 320 15.63 -82.35 -31.72
N GLU A 321 16.31 -83.19 -30.95
CA GLU A 321 15.93 -83.52 -29.58
C GLU A 321 16.13 -82.33 -28.63
N GLU A 322 17.26 -81.62 -28.73
CA GLU A 322 17.53 -80.38 -27.98
C GLU A 322 16.51 -79.29 -28.28
N LEU A 323 16.20 -79.07 -29.56
CA LEU A 323 15.20 -78.10 -29.99
C LEU A 323 13.80 -78.48 -29.48
N GLY A 324 13.48 -79.78 -29.48
CA GLY A 324 12.24 -80.30 -28.90
C GLY A 324 12.12 -80.05 -27.40
N ALA A 325 13.20 -80.30 -26.65
CA ALA A 325 13.27 -80.05 -25.21
C ALA A 325 13.13 -78.55 -24.88
N TYR A 326 13.82 -77.67 -25.63
CA TYR A 326 13.69 -76.22 -25.49
C TYR A 326 12.24 -75.77 -25.76
N LEU A 327 11.59 -76.24 -26.83
CA LEU A 327 10.21 -75.86 -27.14
C LEU A 327 9.17 -76.34 -26.11
N GLN A 328 9.52 -77.35 -25.29
CA GLN A 328 8.70 -77.86 -24.18
C GLN A 328 9.05 -77.22 -22.84
N SER A 329 10.12 -76.43 -22.77
CA SER A 329 10.57 -75.79 -21.53
C SER A 329 9.66 -74.64 -21.08
N GLU A 330 9.66 -74.36 -19.78
CA GLU A 330 9.06 -73.14 -19.23
C GLU A 330 9.77 -71.90 -19.77
N GLU A 331 11.08 -71.97 -19.97
CA GLU A 331 11.92 -70.91 -20.56
C GLU A 331 11.37 -70.42 -21.90
N TYR A 332 10.99 -71.32 -22.81
CA TYR A 332 10.40 -70.94 -24.10
C TYR A 332 9.02 -70.27 -23.93
N GLN A 333 8.19 -70.76 -22.99
CA GLN A 333 6.87 -70.16 -22.73
C GLN A 333 7.01 -68.75 -22.12
N GLU A 334 7.95 -68.55 -21.20
CA GLU A 334 8.25 -67.25 -20.61
C GLU A 334 8.86 -66.30 -21.64
N THR A 335 9.75 -66.79 -22.51
CA THR A 335 10.34 -66.01 -23.60
C THR A 335 9.27 -65.55 -24.59
N LEU A 336 8.31 -66.40 -24.97
CA LEU A 336 7.19 -65.98 -25.81
C LEU A 336 6.32 -64.93 -25.12
N LYS A 337 6.04 -65.10 -23.82
CA LYS A 337 5.24 -64.13 -23.05
C LYS A 337 5.92 -62.77 -22.96
N SER A 338 7.22 -62.73 -22.68
CA SER A 338 8.00 -61.48 -22.55
C SER A 338 8.22 -60.78 -23.89
N LEU A 339 8.34 -61.53 -24.99
CA LEU A 339 8.50 -60.97 -26.33
C LEU A 339 7.17 -60.56 -27.00
N THR A 340 6.03 -60.92 -26.40
CA THR A 340 4.72 -60.50 -26.90
C THR A 340 4.42 -59.07 -26.45
N TYR A 341 4.47 -58.11 -27.37
CA TYR A 341 4.27 -56.69 -27.07
C TYR A 341 3.01 -56.40 -26.22
N LYS A 342 1.89 -57.09 -26.48
CA LYS A 342 0.64 -56.94 -25.72
C LYS A 342 0.75 -57.25 -24.22
N ASN A 343 1.77 -57.96 -23.79
CA ASN A 343 2.01 -58.32 -22.40
C ASN A 343 3.02 -57.39 -21.71
N THR A 344 3.50 -56.35 -22.39
CA THR A 344 4.48 -55.42 -21.85
C THR A 344 3.80 -54.23 -21.18
N ASP A 345 4.42 -53.67 -20.14
CA ASP A 345 3.95 -52.44 -19.50
C ASP A 345 3.88 -51.27 -20.51
N THR A 346 4.80 -51.24 -21.47
CA THR A 346 4.80 -50.29 -22.58
C THR A 346 3.52 -50.34 -23.42
N PHE A 347 2.91 -51.52 -23.60
CA PHE A 347 1.61 -51.62 -24.28
C PHE A 347 0.48 -51.05 -23.44
N THR A 348 0.48 -51.29 -22.12
CA THR A 348 -0.48 -50.68 -21.19
C THR A 348 -0.39 -49.16 -21.25
N SER A 349 0.82 -48.60 -21.16
CA SER A 349 1.07 -47.16 -21.30
C SER A 349 0.71 -46.61 -22.69
N GLU A 350 0.88 -47.39 -23.77
CA GLU A 350 0.43 -47.00 -25.12
C GLU A 350 -1.11 -46.94 -25.20
N GLN A 351 -1.84 -47.86 -24.54
CA GLN A 351 -3.30 -47.82 -24.47
C GLN A 351 -3.78 -46.63 -23.65
N GLU A 352 -3.15 -46.37 -22.50
CA GLU A 352 -3.43 -45.20 -21.67
C GLU A 352 -3.18 -43.89 -22.43
N PHE A 353 -2.06 -43.79 -23.16
CA PHE A 353 -1.78 -42.67 -24.06
C PHE A 353 -2.88 -42.49 -25.12
N LYS A 354 -3.29 -43.58 -25.78
CA LYS A 354 -4.38 -43.54 -26.78
C LYS A 354 -5.71 -43.11 -26.17
N GLN A 355 -6.00 -43.52 -24.93
CA GLN A 355 -7.21 -43.09 -24.21
C GLN A 355 -7.14 -41.61 -23.84
N LEU A 356 -6.05 -41.15 -23.22
CA LEU A 356 -5.82 -39.75 -22.85
C LEU A 356 -5.84 -38.84 -24.08
N LYS A 357 -5.12 -39.20 -25.16
CA LYS A 357 -5.13 -38.48 -26.45
C LYS A 357 -6.53 -38.32 -27.03
N ASN A 358 -7.40 -39.31 -26.77
CA ASN A 358 -8.78 -39.29 -27.25
C ASN A 358 -9.78 -38.68 -26.28
N SER A 359 -9.38 -38.44 -25.03
CA SER A 359 -10.22 -37.81 -24.02
C SER A 359 -10.62 -36.41 -24.46
N GLU A 360 -11.84 -36.03 -24.11
CA GLU A 360 -12.38 -34.72 -24.47
C GLU A 360 -11.54 -33.55 -23.90
N PRO A 361 -11.04 -33.59 -22.64
CA PRO A 361 -10.17 -32.53 -22.10
C PRO A 361 -8.88 -32.32 -22.89
N ILE A 362 -8.17 -33.39 -23.27
CA ILE A 362 -6.91 -33.30 -24.02
C ILE A 362 -7.15 -32.81 -25.44
N LYS A 363 -8.21 -33.31 -26.11
CA LYS A 363 -8.62 -32.82 -27.43
C LYS A 363 -8.96 -31.33 -27.40
N PHE A 364 -9.67 -30.88 -26.36
CA PHE A 364 -9.98 -29.48 -26.15
C PHE A 364 -8.70 -28.66 -25.98
N HIS A 365 -7.80 -29.06 -25.07
CA HIS A 365 -6.53 -28.37 -24.80
C HIS A 365 -5.71 -28.18 -26.08
N GLN A 366 -5.45 -29.27 -26.82
CA GLN A 366 -4.68 -29.24 -28.07
C GLN A 366 -5.33 -28.35 -29.15
N LYS A 367 -6.67 -28.39 -29.26
CA LYS A 367 -7.42 -27.52 -30.18
C LYS A 367 -7.39 -26.06 -29.76
N PHE A 368 -7.42 -25.79 -28.46
CA PHE A 368 -7.40 -24.45 -27.90
C PHE A 368 -6.03 -23.79 -28.10
N ILE A 369 -4.93 -24.48 -27.79
CA ILE A 369 -3.57 -23.93 -27.97
C ILE A 369 -3.19 -23.68 -29.43
N SER A 370 -3.78 -24.44 -30.37
CA SER A 370 -3.58 -24.25 -31.82
C SER A 370 -4.49 -23.16 -32.43
N SER A 371 -5.46 -22.69 -31.66
CA SER A 371 -6.44 -21.69 -32.12
C SER A 371 -5.76 -20.35 -32.43
N LYS A 372 -6.32 -19.60 -33.39
CA LYS A 372 -5.85 -18.24 -33.69
C LYS A 372 -6.00 -17.28 -32.48
N PRO A 373 -7.12 -17.32 -31.72
CA PRO A 373 -7.28 -16.47 -30.54
C PRO A 373 -6.22 -16.74 -29.46
N TYR A 374 -5.88 -18.00 -29.17
CA TYR A 374 -4.87 -18.31 -28.16
C TYR A 374 -3.46 -17.86 -28.56
N ARG A 375 -3.09 -18.01 -29.84
CA ARG A 375 -1.80 -17.47 -30.35
C ARG A 375 -1.69 -15.97 -30.19
N ALA A 376 -2.73 -15.23 -30.57
CA ALA A 376 -2.78 -13.77 -30.39
C ALA A 376 -2.75 -13.37 -28.90
N PHE A 377 -3.34 -14.21 -28.03
CA PHE A 377 -3.23 -14.04 -26.58
C PHE A 377 -1.77 -14.20 -26.11
N VAL A 378 -1.07 -15.27 -26.49
CA VAL A 378 0.34 -15.49 -26.10
C VAL A 378 1.27 -14.39 -26.63
N GLU A 379 1.02 -13.87 -27.83
CA GLU A 379 1.77 -12.74 -28.39
C GLU A 379 1.57 -11.43 -27.60
N THR A 380 0.45 -11.30 -26.89
CA THR A 380 0.11 -10.11 -26.10
C THR A 380 0.45 -10.28 -24.62
N GLU A 381 0.36 -11.51 -24.10
CA GLU A 381 0.78 -11.91 -22.76
C GLU A 381 2.29 -11.63 -22.59
N GLY A 382 2.64 -10.84 -21.56
CA GLY A 382 4.03 -10.40 -21.34
C GLY A 382 4.57 -9.35 -22.33
N SER A 383 3.74 -8.79 -23.23
CA SER A 383 4.16 -7.71 -24.13
C SER A 383 4.28 -6.36 -23.41
N GLU A 384 5.19 -5.49 -23.87
CA GLU A 384 5.30 -4.11 -23.38
C GLU A 384 3.98 -3.33 -23.52
N LEU A 385 3.20 -3.64 -24.57
CA LEU A 385 1.89 -3.04 -24.80
C LEU A 385 0.90 -3.36 -23.67
N LEU A 386 0.81 -4.62 -23.25
CA LEU A 386 -0.06 -5.05 -22.16
C LEU A 386 0.40 -4.46 -20.82
N ASN A 387 1.71 -4.46 -20.59
CA ASN A 387 2.30 -3.86 -19.40
C ASN A 387 2.00 -2.35 -19.30
N GLU A 388 2.12 -1.63 -20.42
CA GLU A 388 1.75 -0.22 -20.49
C GLU A 388 0.26 0.00 -20.23
N TYR A 389 -0.62 -0.83 -20.81
CA TYR A 389 -2.06 -0.77 -20.53
C TYR A 389 -2.35 -0.95 -19.03
N GLN A 390 -1.80 -1.98 -18.40
CA GLN A 390 -2.04 -2.30 -16.99
C GLN A 390 -1.47 -1.22 -16.07
N THR A 391 -0.29 -0.70 -16.39
CA THR A 391 0.33 0.40 -15.63
C THR A 391 -0.57 1.64 -15.67
N LEU A 392 -1.02 2.05 -16.86
CA LEU A 392 -1.91 3.19 -17.01
C LEU A 392 -3.29 2.94 -16.39
N GLU A 393 -3.83 1.73 -16.49
CA GLU A 393 -5.10 1.35 -15.85
C GLU A 393 -5.01 1.50 -14.33
N ASN A 394 -3.94 1.01 -13.72
CA ASN A 394 -3.70 1.14 -12.29
C ASN A 394 -3.50 2.60 -11.87
N GLU A 395 -2.73 3.37 -12.65
CA GLU A 395 -2.47 4.79 -12.36
C GLU A 395 -3.77 5.61 -12.46
N ILE A 396 -4.56 5.46 -13.54
CA ILE A 396 -5.77 6.25 -13.77
C ILE A 396 -6.90 5.89 -12.80
N ASN A 397 -6.96 4.64 -12.36
CA ASN A 397 -7.92 4.19 -11.35
C ASN A 397 -7.44 4.44 -9.90
N SER A 398 -6.23 4.98 -9.71
CA SER A 398 -5.74 5.34 -8.38
C SER A 398 -6.54 6.51 -7.80
N GLU A 399 -6.68 6.51 -6.47
CA GLU A 399 -7.35 7.59 -5.76
C GLU A 399 -6.65 8.93 -5.98
N GLU A 400 -5.32 8.94 -6.05
CA GLU A 400 -4.51 10.12 -6.33
C GLU A 400 -4.86 10.74 -7.70
N PHE A 401 -4.89 9.94 -8.77
CA PHE A 401 -5.22 10.44 -10.11
C PHE A 401 -6.65 10.96 -10.19
N ILE A 402 -7.61 10.24 -9.61
CA ILE A 402 -9.02 10.64 -9.58
C ILE A 402 -9.16 11.98 -8.83
N ASN A 403 -8.53 12.12 -7.67
CA ASN A 403 -8.58 13.34 -6.88
C ASN A 403 -7.91 14.51 -7.61
N HIS A 404 -6.75 14.28 -8.23
CA HIS A 404 -6.08 15.29 -9.04
C HIS A 404 -6.94 15.74 -10.22
N LYS A 405 -7.52 14.81 -10.97
CA LYS A 405 -8.43 15.11 -12.09
C LYS A 405 -9.66 15.87 -11.63
N ASN A 406 -10.30 15.45 -10.54
CA ASN A 406 -11.48 16.12 -9.98
C ASN A 406 -11.14 17.55 -9.56
N TYR A 407 -10.00 17.77 -8.90
CA TYR A 407 -9.51 19.10 -8.57
C TYR A 407 -9.29 19.94 -9.84
N MET A 408 -8.58 19.40 -10.84
CA MET A 408 -8.25 20.12 -12.07
C MET A 408 -9.48 20.48 -12.91
N LEU A 409 -10.53 19.65 -12.87
CA LEU A 409 -11.81 19.90 -13.55
C LEU A 409 -12.76 20.81 -12.78
N ASP A 410 -12.49 21.08 -11.50
CA ASP A 410 -13.30 21.98 -10.70
C ASP A 410 -13.21 23.42 -11.26
N LYS A 411 -14.36 24.07 -11.45
CA LYS A 411 -14.41 25.46 -11.92
C LYS A 411 -14.14 26.47 -10.81
N ASP A 412 -14.31 26.05 -9.56
CA ASP A 412 -14.21 26.89 -8.37
C ASP A 412 -12.94 26.58 -7.56
N LYS A 413 -11.85 26.16 -8.21
CA LYS A 413 -10.55 25.85 -7.56
C LYS A 413 -10.05 26.97 -6.64
N TRP A 414 -10.20 28.23 -7.07
CA TRP A 414 -9.83 29.39 -6.27
C TRP A 414 -10.57 29.40 -4.93
N LYS A 415 -11.87 29.07 -4.90
CA LYS A 415 -12.67 29.09 -3.67
C LYS A 415 -12.23 28.10 -2.60
N LYS A 416 -11.41 27.11 -3.00
CA LYS A 416 -10.87 26.08 -2.12
C LYS A 416 -9.50 26.43 -1.54
N THR A 417 -8.94 27.60 -1.86
CA THR A 417 -7.64 28.03 -1.33
C THR A 417 -7.81 28.88 -0.07
N ASP A 418 -6.79 28.85 0.78
CA ASP A 418 -6.70 29.73 1.95
C ASP A 418 -6.66 31.21 1.53
N ASP A 419 -6.07 31.50 0.37
CA ASP A 419 -6.01 32.85 -0.18
C ASP A 419 -7.40 33.40 -0.53
N TYR A 420 -8.34 32.56 -1.00
CA TYR A 420 -9.72 33.00 -1.17
C TYR A 420 -10.40 33.32 0.16
N GLN A 421 -10.14 32.55 1.22
CA GLN A 421 -10.69 32.85 2.54
C GLN A 421 -10.23 34.22 3.05
N LYS A 422 -8.94 34.53 2.87
CA LYS A 422 -8.38 35.86 3.20
C LYS A 422 -9.00 36.98 2.36
N GLU A 423 -9.26 36.74 1.08
CA GLU A 423 -9.99 37.68 0.21
C GLU A 423 -11.40 37.95 0.74
N GLN A 424 -12.12 36.92 1.17
CA GLN A 424 -13.47 37.09 1.75
C GLN A 424 -13.44 37.79 3.11
N GLU A 425 -12.46 37.50 3.96
CA GLU A 425 -12.26 38.21 5.23
C GLU A 425 -12.01 39.71 5.00
N PHE A 426 -11.16 40.05 4.02
CA PHE A 426 -10.92 41.43 3.63
C PHE A 426 -12.17 42.12 3.09
N GLU A 427 -12.93 41.47 2.22
CA GLU A 427 -14.20 41.99 1.69
C GLU A 427 -15.24 42.21 2.80
N ALA A 428 -15.23 41.38 3.84
CA ALA A 428 -16.08 41.55 5.02
C ALA A 428 -15.63 42.75 5.86
N LEU A 429 -14.33 42.86 6.14
CA LEU A 429 -13.76 44.00 6.88
C LEU A 429 -13.99 45.33 6.14
N GLN A 430 -13.89 45.36 4.81
CA GLN A 430 -14.22 46.55 4.01
C GLN A 430 -15.65 47.06 4.24
N LYS A 431 -16.57 46.18 4.66
CA LYS A 431 -17.98 46.49 4.92
C LYS A 431 -18.28 46.65 6.43
N SER A 432 -17.28 46.47 7.30
CA SER A 432 -17.43 46.68 8.75
C SER A 432 -17.86 48.12 9.02
N GLU A 433 -18.92 48.29 9.82
CA GLU A 433 -19.43 49.60 10.20
C GLU A 433 -18.32 50.46 10.85
N SER A 434 -17.47 49.84 11.67
CA SER A 434 -16.37 50.50 12.38
C SER A 434 -15.30 51.01 11.41
N LEU A 435 -14.87 50.19 10.43
CA LEU A 435 -13.89 50.61 9.43
C LEU A 435 -14.45 51.68 8.50
N VAL A 436 -15.69 51.51 8.03
CA VAL A 436 -16.37 52.50 7.18
C VAL A 436 -16.49 53.84 7.92
N TRP A 437 -16.88 53.82 9.19
CA TRP A 437 -16.91 55.01 10.03
C TRP A 437 -15.52 55.61 10.21
N TYR A 438 -14.51 54.82 10.56
CA TYR A 438 -13.15 55.28 10.79
C TYR A 438 -12.57 55.99 9.55
N PHE A 439 -12.62 55.34 8.38
CA PHE A 439 -12.12 55.94 7.15
C PHE A 439 -12.91 57.18 6.71
N LYS A 440 -14.20 57.26 7.04
CA LYS A 440 -15.02 58.44 6.80
C LYS A 440 -14.64 59.61 7.71
N VAL A 441 -14.29 59.34 8.97
CA VAL A 441 -14.14 60.36 10.00
C VAL A 441 -12.69 60.79 10.22
N LYS A 442 -11.70 59.89 10.06
CA LYS A 442 -10.29 60.14 10.39
C LYS A 442 -9.69 61.37 9.67
N ASP A 443 -10.09 61.59 8.42
CA ASP A 443 -9.62 62.70 7.57
C ASP A 443 -10.63 63.86 7.50
N SER A 444 -11.70 63.80 8.30
CA SER A 444 -12.71 64.87 8.34
C SER A 444 -12.28 66.02 9.26
N ASN A 445 -12.86 67.20 9.02
CA ASN A 445 -12.66 68.39 9.85
C ASN A 445 -13.47 68.38 11.17
N LYS A 446 -14.16 67.28 11.47
CA LYS A 446 -15.09 67.18 12.62
C LYS A 446 -14.41 67.50 13.95
N PHE A 447 -13.16 67.07 14.10
CA PHE A 447 -12.39 67.24 15.33
C PHE A 447 -11.41 68.43 15.29
N ASP A 448 -11.44 69.27 14.24
CA ASP A 448 -10.51 70.39 14.10
C ASP A 448 -10.58 71.36 15.28
N THR A 449 -11.78 71.56 15.83
CA THR A 449 -11.97 72.43 16.99
C THR A 449 -11.33 71.88 18.26
N LEU A 450 -11.32 70.54 18.46
CA LEU A 450 -10.61 69.91 19.56
C LEU A 450 -9.10 69.97 19.32
N LYS A 451 -8.66 69.62 18.10
CA LYS A 451 -7.24 69.64 17.71
C LYS A 451 -6.63 71.05 17.74
N ALA A 452 -7.42 72.10 17.59
CA ALA A 452 -6.96 73.48 17.58
C ALA A 452 -6.59 74.03 18.97
N TRP A 453 -7.01 73.38 20.05
CA TRP A 453 -6.83 73.87 21.42
C TRP A 453 -6.20 72.80 22.30
N LYS A 454 -5.10 73.17 22.97
CA LYS A 454 -4.46 72.32 23.96
C LYS A 454 -4.78 72.87 25.35
N LEU A 455 -5.33 72.03 26.22
CA LEU A 455 -5.61 72.39 27.60
C LEU A 455 -4.29 72.68 28.34
N THR A 456 -4.22 73.82 29.03
CA THR A 456 -3.03 74.29 29.75
C THR A 456 -3.28 74.53 31.23
N PHE A 457 -4.53 74.73 31.62
CA PHE A 457 -4.93 74.86 33.01
C PHE A 457 -6.38 74.43 33.17
N GLU A 458 -6.66 73.65 34.20
CA GLU A 458 -8.02 73.33 34.60
C GLU A 458 -8.19 73.24 36.10
N ASP A 459 -9.39 73.56 36.54
CA ASP A 459 -9.91 73.19 37.85
C ASP A 459 -11.41 72.90 37.70
N ASP A 460 -11.82 71.70 38.08
CA ASP A 460 -13.22 71.25 38.11
C ASP A 460 -13.82 71.34 39.52
N PHE A 461 -13.02 71.78 40.50
CA PHE A 461 -13.39 71.94 41.90
C PHE A 461 -13.96 70.67 42.57
N ASN A 462 -13.72 69.48 42.02
CA ASN A 462 -14.27 68.22 42.53
C ASN A 462 -13.43 67.58 43.65
N GLN A 463 -12.29 68.19 44.02
CA GLN A 463 -11.32 67.62 44.98
C GLN A 463 -11.69 67.83 46.47
N GLY A 464 -12.85 68.44 46.77
CA GLY A 464 -13.35 68.62 48.14
C GLY A 464 -12.69 69.74 48.96
N SER A 465 -11.61 70.38 48.47
CA SER A 465 -11.05 71.62 49.02
C SER A 465 -10.51 72.53 47.91
N VAL A 466 -10.26 73.81 48.21
CA VAL A 466 -9.61 74.72 47.25
C VAL A 466 -8.15 74.31 47.08
N ASP A 467 -7.71 74.04 45.84
CA ASP A 467 -6.31 73.73 45.56
C ASP A 467 -5.45 74.99 45.73
N GLU A 468 -4.80 75.09 46.89
CA GLU A 468 -3.91 76.21 47.22
C GLU A 468 -2.62 76.24 46.36
N THR A 469 -2.31 75.15 45.64
CA THR A 469 -1.23 75.15 44.65
C THR A 469 -1.64 75.86 43.36
N LYS A 470 -2.94 75.93 43.07
CA LYS A 470 -3.51 76.68 41.94
C LYS A 470 -4.00 78.06 42.33
N TRP A 471 -4.57 78.22 43.52
CA TRP A 471 -5.31 79.44 43.86
C TRP A 471 -4.77 80.13 45.10
N MET A 472 -4.93 81.45 45.15
CA MET A 472 -4.80 82.27 46.35
C MET A 472 -6.07 83.09 46.53
N ASN A 473 -6.39 83.49 47.76
CA ASN A 473 -7.59 84.28 48.09
C ASN A 473 -7.30 85.78 48.33
N SER A 474 -6.22 86.29 47.74
CA SER A 474 -5.73 87.66 47.95
C SER A 474 -5.04 88.19 46.70
N PHE A 475 -4.76 89.50 46.68
CA PHE A 475 -4.02 90.08 45.57
C PHE A 475 -2.56 89.62 45.64
N PHE A 476 -1.98 89.32 44.49
CA PHE A 476 -0.60 88.82 44.35
C PHE A 476 0.40 89.62 45.20
N TRP A 477 0.42 90.95 45.04
CA TRP A 477 1.36 91.82 45.76
C TRP A 477 1.10 91.89 47.27
N GLY A 478 -0.12 91.61 47.74
CA GLY A 478 -0.41 91.52 49.17
C GLY A 478 0.30 90.31 49.77
N LYS A 479 0.09 89.15 49.15
CA LYS A 479 0.75 87.91 49.55
C LYS A 479 2.27 88.03 49.44
N MET A 480 2.79 88.60 48.35
CA MET A 480 4.23 88.66 48.09
C MET A 480 4.98 89.71 48.93
N LEU A 481 4.42 90.91 49.14
CA LEU A 481 5.13 92.00 49.84
C LEU A 481 4.82 92.06 51.33
N LEU A 482 3.59 91.72 51.71
CA LEU A 482 3.09 91.90 53.07
C LEU A 482 2.92 90.58 53.82
N ASN A 483 2.96 89.44 53.11
CA ASN A 483 2.44 88.16 53.59
C ASN A 483 1.04 88.33 54.23
N ASP A 484 0.24 89.22 53.64
CA ASP A 484 -1.04 89.69 54.18
C ASP A 484 -1.96 90.19 53.05
N ARG A 485 -3.20 90.52 53.37
CA ARG A 485 -4.23 90.92 52.40
C ARG A 485 -4.46 92.42 52.44
N TYR A 486 -4.80 92.96 51.28
CA TYR A 486 -5.30 94.32 51.17
C TYR A 486 -6.43 94.39 50.16
N VAL A 487 -7.20 95.47 50.22
CA VAL A 487 -8.19 95.84 49.20
C VAL A 487 -7.89 97.24 48.66
N MET A 488 -8.52 97.61 47.55
CA MET A 488 -8.33 98.94 46.97
C MET A 488 -9.17 99.97 47.76
N ALA A 489 -8.74 101.23 47.83
CA ALA A 489 -9.45 102.26 48.60
C ALA A 489 -10.94 102.50 48.22
N GLY A 490 -11.36 102.05 47.03
CA GLY A 490 -12.76 102.09 46.60
C GLY A 490 -13.63 100.95 47.13
N ASP A 491 -13.03 99.83 47.58
CA ASP A 491 -13.75 98.65 48.03
C ASP A 491 -14.39 98.88 49.42
N LYS A 492 -15.62 98.40 49.59
CA LYS A 492 -16.33 98.44 50.88
C LYS A 492 -16.25 97.13 51.65
N GLN A 493 -15.75 96.08 51.00
CA GLN A 493 -15.51 94.76 51.57
C GLN A 493 -14.04 94.54 51.91
N TYR A 494 -13.76 93.61 52.83
CA TYR A 494 -12.45 93.01 53.02
C TYR A 494 -12.44 91.53 52.61
N TYR A 495 -11.34 91.05 52.02
CA TYR A 495 -11.16 89.63 51.68
C TYR A 495 -10.59 88.87 52.88
N THR A 496 -11.27 87.81 53.33
CA THR A 496 -10.91 87.04 54.53
C THR A 496 -10.29 85.68 54.18
N ASP A 497 -9.68 85.01 55.17
CA ASP A 497 -9.14 83.66 55.07
C ASP A 497 -10.26 82.62 54.99
N ASN A 498 -10.44 82.02 53.81
CA ASN A 498 -11.24 80.80 53.53
C ASN A 498 -12.70 80.75 54.04
N GLN A 499 -13.21 81.80 54.70
CA GLN A 499 -14.59 81.90 55.15
C GLN A 499 -15.53 82.41 54.05
N ASN A 500 -14.99 83.17 53.10
CA ASN A 500 -15.73 83.73 51.98
C ASN A 500 -15.41 83.03 50.64
N VAL A 501 -14.59 81.97 50.68
CA VAL A 501 -14.35 81.05 49.57
C VAL A 501 -14.77 79.66 50.03
N GLU A 502 -15.99 79.27 49.69
CA GLU A 502 -16.56 77.98 50.09
C GLU A 502 -16.54 77.02 48.91
N LEU A 503 -16.37 75.74 49.19
CA LEU A 503 -16.51 74.70 48.18
C LEU A 503 -17.62 73.73 48.64
N ASN A 504 -18.63 73.52 47.79
CA ASN A 504 -19.49 72.34 47.89
C ASN A 504 -19.07 71.34 46.81
N GLU A 505 -19.45 70.07 46.97
CA GLU A 505 -19.02 68.89 46.19
C GLU A 505 -18.45 69.10 44.77
N THR A 506 -19.06 69.98 43.95
CA THR A 506 -18.61 70.28 42.58
C THR A 506 -18.54 71.78 42.24
N THR A 507 -18.69 72.69 43.20
CA THR A 507 -18.82 74.13 42.89
C THR A 507 -18.20 75.03 43.95
N LEU A 508 -17.29 75.90 43.50
CA LEU A 508 -16.66 76.93 44.32
C LEU A 508 -17.57 78.17 44.41
N LYS A 509 -17.70 78.75 45.60
CA LYS A 509 -18.53 79.92 45.88
C LYS A 509 -17.71 81.03 46.51
N LEU A 510 -17.72 82.19 45.86
CA LEU A 510 -17.24 83.44 46.46
C LEU A 510 -18.43 84.14 47.11
N VAL A 511 -18.42 84.25 48.43
CA VAL A 511 -19.57 84.72 49.20
C VAL A 511 -19.29 86.09 49.77
N THR A 512 -20.15 87.07 49.50
CA THR A 512 -20.13 88.40 50.12
C THR A 512 -21.10 88.43 51.29
N ARG A 513 -20.68 88.90 52.47
CA ARG A 513 -21.49 88.91 53.70
C ARG A 513 -21.55 90.28 54.36
N ASN A 514 -22.61 90.49 55.15
CA ASN A 514 -22.71 91.60 56.08
C ASN A 514 -22.00 91.19 57.38
N GLU A 515 -20.71 91.46 57.43
CA GLU A 515 -19.81 91.01 58.49
C GLU A 515 -18.69 92.03 58.64
N LYS A 516 -18.43 92.43 59.89
CA LYS A 516 -17.38 93.40 60.17
C LYS A 516 -16.00 92.74 60.08
N ALA A 517 -15.07 93.43 59.42
CA ALA A 517 -13.66 93.04 59.39
C ALA A 517 -12.77 94.26 59.53
N ARG A 518 -11.53 94.06 59.96
CA ARG A 518 -10.48 95.09 59.98
C ARG A 518 -9.34 94.61 59.11
N GLY A 519 -8.82 95.48 58.25
CA GLY A 519 -7.80 95.07 57.30
C GLY A 519 -7.11 96.23 56.59
N LYS A 520 -6.14 95.90 55.73
CA LYS A 520 -5.34 96.90 55.00
C LYS A 520 -6.06 97.36 53.73
N VAL A 521 -5.97 98.66 53.48
CA VAL A 521 -6.38 99.34 52.25
C VAL A 521 -5.15 99.87 51.57
N TRP A 522 -5.05 99.70 50.25
CA TRP A 522 -4.04 100.37 49.44
C TRP A 522 -4.64 101.58 48.71
N HIS A 523 -4.03 102.74 48.92
CA HIS A 523 -4.32 103.97 48.18
C HIS A 523 -3.13 104.34 47.29
N PRO A 524 -3.32 104.68 46.00
CA PRO A 524 -2.22 104.95 45.07
C PRO A 524 -1.33 106.13 45.50
N VAL A 525 -1.86 107.09 46.26
CA VAL A 525 -1.11 108.27 46.76
C VAL A 525 -0.56 108.08 48.17
N HIS A 526 -1.24 107.29 49.02
CA HIS A 526 -0.95 107.24 50.46
C HIS A 526 -0.38 105.89 50.93
N GLY A 527 -0.29 104.90 50.04
CA GLY A 527 0.19 103.57 50.38
C GLY A 527 -0.82 102.77 51.21
N PHE A 528 -0.32 101.91 52.10
CA PHE A 528 -1.14 101.03 52.93
C PHE A 528 -1.59 101.71 54.23
N SER A 529 -2.86 101.55 54.59
CA SER A 529 -3.43 101.96 55.89
C SER A 529 -4.43 100.93 56.39
N GLU A 530 -4.67 100.83 57.70
CA GLU A 530 -5.76 100.01 58.23
C GLU A 530 -7.12 100.72 58.16
N GLN A 531 -8.18 99.94 57.93
CA GLN A 531 -9.56 100.42 57.91
C GLN A 531 -10.52 99.35 58.47
N ASP A 532 -11.59 99.78 59.12
CA ASP A 532 -12.72 98.93 59.46
C ASP A 532 -13.69 98.83 58.27
N PHE A 533 -14.17 97.62 57.99
CA PHE A 533 -15.10 97.27 56.92
C PHE A 533 -16.40 96.75 57.48
N GLU A 534 -17.52 97.07 56.81
CA GLU A 534 -18.85 96.57 57.16
C GLU A 534 -19.19 95.23 56.48
N TYR A 535 -18.34 94.78 55.54
CA TYR A 535 -18.59 93.62 54.71
C TYR A 535 -17.33 92.76 54.53
N THR A 536 -17.52 91.44 54.41
CA THR A 536 -16.49 90.47 53.99
C THR A 536 -16.83 89.91 52.62
N SER A 537 -15.84 89.52 51.82
CA SER A 537 -16.06 88.87 50.52
C SER A 537 -14.95 87.89 50.14
N GLY A 538 -15.17 87.17 49.04
CA GLY A 538 -14.26 86.17 48.49
C GLY A 538 -13.58 86.64 47.21
N MET A 539 -12.31 86.25 47.08
CA MET A 539 -11.55 86.36 45.85
C MET A 539 -10.79 85.06 45.60
N LEU A 540 -10.56 84.75 44.33
CA LEU A 540 -9.72 83.66 43.87
C LEU A 540 -8.74 84.21 42.83
N SER A 541 -7.47 83.88 42.92
CA SER A 541 -6.44 84.33 41.97
C SER A 541 -5.42 83.25 41.67
N SER A 542 -5.05 83.10 40.39
CA SER A 542 -4.03 82.14 39.94
C SER A 542 -2.62 82.74 39.88
N ALA A 543 -2.41 83.95 40.41
CA ALA A 543 -1.21 84.75 40.14
C ALA A 543 0.13 84.09 40.47
N HIS A 544 0.14 83.16 41.42
CA HIS A 544 1.34 82.44 41.85
C HIS A 544 1.58 81.14 41.07
N SER A 545 0.58 80.60 40.40
CA SER A 545 0.58 79.26 39.83
C SER A 545 0.45 79.25 38.30
N PHE A 546 -0.39 80.12 37.75
CA PHE A 546 -0.77 80.11 36.35
C PHE A 546 -0.91 81.52 35.80
N ARG A 547 -0.11 81.77 34.76
CA ARG A 547 -0.13 82.95 33.89
C ARG A 547 -0.01 82.49 32.47
N GLN A 548 -0.82 83.05 31.58
CA GLN A 548 -0.79 82.67 30.18
C GLN A 548 -0.88 83.88 29.27
N LEU A 549 -0.11 83.85 28.19
CA LEU A 549 -0.17 84.80 27.09
C LEU A 549 -1.01 84.18 25.97
N TYR A 550 -2.08 84.86 25.56
CA TYR A 550 -3.04 84.38 24.56
C TYR A 550 -3.74 83.08 24.96
N GLY A 551 -4.68 82.63 24.15
CA GLY A 551 -5.43 81.39 24.36
C GLY A 551 -6.92 81.59 24.51
N LYS A 552 -7.59 80.55 24.94
CA LYS A 552 -9.03 80.54 25.24
C LYS A 552 -9.19 80.32 26.74
N PHE A 553 -9.89 81.22 27.41
CA PHE A 553 -10.12 81.21 28.86
C PHE A 553 -11.61 81.07 29.12
N GLU A 554 -12.01 80.00 29.78
CA GLU A 554 -13.41 79.62 29.96
C GLU A 554 -13.68 79.35 31.43
N ALA A 555 -14.82 79.84 31.90
CA ALA A 555 -15.32 79.51 33.22
C ALA A 555 -16.83 79.37 33.20
N LYS A 556 -17.34 78.31 33.82
CA LYS A 556 -18.78 78.10 34.01
C LYS A 556 -19.20 78.75 35.33
N ILE A 557 -19.91 79.86 35.24
CA ILE A 557 -20.21 80.74 36.37
C ILE A 557 -21.71 80.98 36.46
N LYS A 558 -22.25 80.98 37.68
CA LYS A 558 -23.58 81.48 38.01
C LYS A 558 -23.45 82.72 38.88
N LEU A 559 -24.12 83.79 38.44
CA LEU A 559 -24.09 85.09 39.10
C LEU A 559 -25.31 85.29 39.99
N SER A 560 -25.16 85.98 41.12
CA SER A 560 -26.30 86.42 41.94
C SER A 560 -26.83 87.81 41.52
N ASP A 561 -28.15 88.02 41.52
CA ASP A 561 -28.75 89.36 41.35
C ASP A 561 -28.83 90.10 42.70
N ALA A 562 -27.70 90.67 43.13
CA ALA A 562 -27.56 91.29 44.45
C ALA A 562 -26.98 92.72 44.38
N TYR A 563 -27.41 93.55 43.43
CA TYR A 563 -26.89 94.93 43.31
C TYR A 563 -27.06 95.73 44.62
N PRO A 564 -26.01 96.42 45.14
CA PRO A 564 -24.76 96.80 44.48
C PRO A 564 -23.56 95.85 44.66
N VAL A 565 -23.77 94.59 45.05
CA VAL A 565 -22.72 93.57 45.00
C VAL A 565 -22.32 93.32 43.54
N TYR A 566 -21.06 93.56 43.23
CA TYR A 566 -20.46 93.25 41.94
C TYR A 566 -19.81 91.86 41.96
N GLN A 567 -19.74 91.24 40.79
CA GLN A 567 -19.09 89.95 40.57
C GLN A 567 -18.27 90.04 39.30
N ALA A 568 -17.04 89.52 39.33
CA ALA A 568 -16.10 89.68 38.24
C ALA A 568 -15.29 88.42 37.97
N PHE A 569 -15.13 88.11 36.69
CA PHE A 569 -14.09 87.22 36.16
C PHE A 569 -13.20 88.06 35.26
N TRP A 570 -11.92 88.15 35.59
CA TRP A 570 -11.00 89.07 34.95
C TRP A 570 -9.57 88.53 34.97
N LEU A 571 -8.74 89.08 34.10
CA LEU A 571 -7.33 88.75 33.99
C LEU A 571 -6.49 90.00 34.24
N LYS A 572 -5.34 89.83 34.89
CA LYS A 572 -4.44 90.94 35.21
C LYS A 572 -2.99 90.59 34.93
N GLY A 573 -2.23 91.59 34.48
CA GLY A 573 -0.78 91.52 34.35
C GLY A 573 -0.06 91.74 35.67
N GLU A 574 1.26 91.86 35.61
CA GLU A 574 2.09 92.08 36.80
C GLU A 574 1.88 93.47 37.41
N LYS A 575 1.61 94.45 36.55
CA LYS A 575 1.34 95.85 36.90
C LYS A 575 -0.16 96.10 37.07
N ILE A 576 -0.55 97.35 37.33
CA ILE A 576 -1.97 97.74 37.43
C ILE A 576 -2.70 97.49 36.10
N LEU A 577 -2.06 97.79 34.98
CA LEU A 577 -2.51 97.49 33.62
C LEU A 577 -1.40 96.71 32.89
N PRO A 578 -1.74 95.82 31.94
CA PRO A 578 -3.07 95.57 31.37
C PRO A 578 -4.02 94.73 32.24
N GLU A 579 -5.32 94.93 32.03
CA GLU A 579 -6.42 94.19 32.67
C GLU A 579 -7.48 93.83 31.62
N ILE A 580 -7.94 92.58 31.61
CA ILE A 580 -9.06 92.15 30.76
C ILE A 580 -10.23 91.71 31.64
N ASP A 581 -11.36 92.39 31.50
CA ASP A 581 -12.61 92.03 32.15
C ASP A 581 -13.34 91.02 31.26
N VAL A 582 -13.26 89.73 31.60
CA VAL A 582 -14.07 88.68 30.94
C VAL A 582 -15.54 88.87 31.28
N LEU A 583 -15.85 89.27 32.50
CA LEU A 583 -17.12 89.88 32.89
C LEU A 583 -16.97 90.73 34.16
N LYS A 584 -17.72 91.82 34.23
CA LYS A 584 -18.02 92.57 35.46
C LYS A 584 -19.52 92.83 35.55
N PHE A 585 -20.22 92.12 36.42
CA PHE A 585 -21.65 92.25 36.62
C PHE A 585 -21.95 93.17 37.81
N ASN A 586 -22.97 94.03 37.68
CA ASN A 586 -23.45 94.96 38.71
C ASN A 586 -22.44 96.01 39.22
N MET A 587 -21.25 96.11 38.62
CA MET A 587 -20.19 97.05 39.03
C MET A 587 -20.61 98.52 38.92
N SER A 588 -21.09 98.95 37.75
CA SER A 588 -21.45 100.36 37.52
C SER A 588 -22.94 100.64 37.58
N LYS A 589 -23.78 99.65 37.22
CA LYS A 589 -25.24 99.77 37.14
C LYS A 589 -25.89 98.41 37.41
N ARG A 590 -27.07 98.41 38.06
CA ARG A 590 -27.88 97.21 38.27
C ARG A 590 -28.19 96.52 36.95
N ASN A 591 -28.11 95.19 36.93
CA ASN A 591 -28.45 94.33 35.80
C ASN A 591 -27.62 94.57 34.53
N LYS A 592 -26.42 95.14 34.67
CA LYS A 592 -25.49 95.33 33.55
C LYS A 592 -24.22 94.51 33.74
N MET A 593 -23.84 93.83 32.66
CA MET A 593 -22.58 93.13 32.53
C MET A 593 -21.66 93.91 31.60
N GLN A 594 -20.50 94.29 32.10
CA GLN A 594 -19.46 94.97 31.35
C GLN A 594 -18.36 93.99 30.95
N LEU A 595 -17.88 94.14 29.72
CA LEU A 595 -16.73 93.44 29.15
C LEU A 595 -15.74 94.52 28.73
N ALA A 596 -14.46 94.37 29.04
CA ALA A 596 -13.49 95.42 28.76
C ALA A 596 -12.06 94.91 28.63
N THR A 597 -11.23 95.68 27.94
CA THR A 597 -9.77 95.65 28.08
C THR A 597 -9.29 97.04 28.48
N HIS A 598 -8.42 97.09 29.48
CA HIS A 598 -7.78 98.30 29.99
C HIS A 598 -6.28 98.21 29.75
N PHE A 599 -5.70 99.28 29.23
CA PHE A 599 -4.31 99.31 28.75
C PHE A 599 -3.74 100.72 28.80
N GLY A 600 -2.45 100.86 28.52
CA GLY A 600 -1.72 102.12 28.68
C GLY A 600 -1.14 102.26 30.08
N ASP A 601 -0.88 103.50 30.49
CA ASP A 601 -0.23 103.79 31.78
C ASP A 601 -1.26 104.12 32.86
N ALA A 602 -1.39 103.23 33.84
CA ALA A 602 -2.32 103.37 34.97
C ALA A 602 -1.97 104.54 35.91
N GLN A 603 -0.71 105.00 35.94
CA GLN A 603 -0.27 106.09 36.81
C GLN A 603 -0.60 107.46 36.22
N ASN A 604 -0.84 107.53 34.90
CA ASN A 604 -1.24 108.73 34.20
C ASN A 604 -2.67 108.59 33.68
N PRO A 605 -3.68 109.23 34.32
CA PRO A 605 -5.08 109.12 33.92
C PRO A 605 -5.36 109.50 32.44
N LYS A 606 -4.50 110.31 31.81
CA LYS A 606 -4.64 110.67 30.38
C LYS A 606 -4.10 109.60 29.42
N ALA A 607 -3.23 108.70 29.91
CA ALA A 607 -2.62 107.63 29.14
C ALA A 607 -3.28 106.27 29.39
N ALA A 608 -4.00 106.09 30.50
CA ALA A 608 -4.89 104.96 30.74
C ALA A 608 -6.06 104.97 29.74
N LYS A 609 -6.25 103.85 29.02
CA LYS A 609 -7.27 103.68 27.99
C LYS A 609 -8.12 102.45 28.31
N LYS A 610 -9.38 102.49 27.85
CA LYS A 610 -10.35 101.41 28.01
C LYS A 610 -11.14 101.22 26.72
N ILE A 611 -11.22 99.98 26.25
CA ILE A 611 -12.22 99.56 25.26
C ILE A 611 -13.21 98.65 25.97
N SER A 612 -14.50 98.94 25.87
CA SER A 612 -15.52 98.17 26.59
C SER A 612 -16.87 98.16 25.90
N THR A 613 -17.67 97.16 26.24
CA THR A 613 -19.11 97.11 25.93
C THR A 613 -19.91 96.83 27.21
N SER A 614 -21.23 96.96 27.14
CA SER A 614 -22.13 96.53 28.22
C SER A 614 -23.41 95.92 27.68
N VAL A 615 -23.80 94.79 28.24
CA VAL A 615 -25.01 94.04 27.87
C VAL A 615 -25.94 93.88 29.08
N GLY A 616 -27.20 93.55 28.83
CA GLY A 616 -28.14 93.20 29.90
C GLY A 616 -27.71 91.89 30.56
N GLY A 617 -27.63 91.87 31.89
CA GLY A 617 -27.09 90.72 32.63
C GLY A 617 -28.13 89.87 33.38
N SER A 618 -29.39 90.30 33.47
CA SER A 618 -30.43 89.61 34.27
C SER A 618 -30.73 88.18 33.83
N THR A 619 -30.49 87.83 32.56
CA THR A 619 -30.61 86.44 32.10
C THR A 619 -29.55 85.55 32.74
N PHE A 620 -28.36 86.08 32.99
CA PHE A 620 -27.21 85.32 33.47
C PHE A 620 -27.17 85.09 34.98
N THR A 621 -28.20 85.56 35.71
CA THR A 621 -28.39 85.27 37.13
C THR A 621 -29.32 84.07 37.37
N LYS A 622 -29.98 83.57 36.31
CA LYS A 622 -30.95 82.47 36.39
C LYS A 622 -30.32 81.08 36.44
N GLY A 623 -29.01 80.96 36.18
CA GLY A 623 -28.31 79.68 36.12
C GLY A 623 -26.85 79.84 35.73
N PHE A 624 -26.17 78.71 35.50
CA PHE A 624 -24.78 78.70 35.04
C PHE A 624 -24.69 79.04 33.56
N PHE A 625 -23.70 79.84 33.20
CA PHE A 625 -23.30 80.16 31.84
C PHE A 625 -21.80 80.00 31.69
N ILE A 626 -21.34 79.58 30.51
CA ILE A 626 -19.92 79.52 30.16
C ILE A 626 -19.52 80.87 29.59
N TYR A 627 -18.61 81.53 30.29
CA TYR A 627 -18.01 82.78 29.84
C TYR A 627 -16.65 82.47 29.23
N THR A 628 -16.50 82.80 27.95
CA THR A 628 -15.30 82.51 27.19
C THR A 628 -14.65 83.82 26.74
N MET A 629 -13.34 83.92 26.92
CA MET A 629 -12.50 84.91 26.29
C MET A 629 -11.49 84.20 25.37
N GLU A 630 -11.61 84.42 24.07
CA GLU A 630 -10.59 84.03 23.09
C GLU A 630 -9.68 85.23 22.84
N TRP A 631 -8.42 85.10 23.23
CA TRP A 631 -7.41 86.14 23.13
C TRP A 631 -6.27 85.68 22.24
N THR A 632 -6.06 86.35 21.12
CA THR A 632 -4.96 86.12 20.18
C THR A 632 -4.11 87.39 20.06
N PRO A 633 -2.94 87.33 19.40
CA PRO A 633 -2.17 88.54 19.09
C PRO A 633 -2.94 89.60 18.29
N GLU A 634 -4.01 89.21 17.60
CA GLU A 634 -4.76 90.06 16.66
C GLU A 634 -6.04 90.63 17.26
N LYS A 635 -6.69 89.90 18.18
CA LYS A 635 -7.98 90.30 18.75
C LYS A 635 -8.31 89.58 20.07
N ILE A 636 -9.22 90.19 20.82
CA ILE A 636 -9.93 89.53 21.94
C ILE A 636 -11.40 89.41 21.55
N THR A 637 -11.99 88.24 21.74
CA THR A 637 -13.40 87.93 21.51
C THR A 637 -14.01 87.36 22.79
N TRP A 638 -15.10 87.97 23.27
CA TRP A 638 -15.88 87.49 24.41
C TRP A 638 -17.11 86.75 23.92
N LYS A 639 -17.39 85.60 24.54
CA LYS A 639 -18.56 84.77 24.22
C LYS A 639 -19.27 84.34 25.51
N ILE A 640 -20.57 84.13 25.39
CA ILE A 640 -21.38 83.47 26.43
C ILE A 640 -22.08 82.28 25.77
N ASN A 641 -21.88 81.08 26.33
CA ASN A 641 -22.35 79.81 25.75
C ASN A 641 -22.07 79.72 24.24
N ASN A 642 -20.80 79.90 23.86
CA ASN A 642 -20.30 79.92 22.48
C ASN A 642 -20.94 80.97 21.54
N THR A 643 -21.68 81.94 22.08
CA THR A 643 -22.25 83.05 21.29
C THR A 643 -21.42 84.31 21.48
N ASP A 644 -20.86 84.84 20.39
CA ASP A 644 -20.07 86.08 20.39
C ASP A 644 -20.88 87.26 20.96
N VAL A 645 -20.29 87.95 21.92
CA VAL A 645 -20.83 89.15 22.57
C VAL A 645 -20.14 90.40 22.05
N PHE A 646 -18.81 90.37 22.04
CA PHE A 646 -17.96 91.53 21.73
C PHE A 646 -16.62 91.07 21.17
N SER A 647 -16.00 91.90 20.33
CA SER A 647 -14.63 91.69 19.87
C SER A 647 -13.92 93.01 19.65
N THR A 648 -12.62 93.06 19.91
CA THR A 648 -11.76 94.22 19.61
C THR A 648 -10.39 93.76 19.13
N SER A 649 -9.78 94.53 18.22
CA SER A 649 -8.37 94.43 17.82
C SER A 649 -7.51 95.54 18.45
N GLN A 650 -8.08 96.31 19.38
CA GLN A 650 -7.39 97.36 20.13
C GLN A 650 -7.26 96.99 21.61
N GLY A 651 -6.18 97.44 22.23
CA GLY A 651 -5.91 97.16 23.65
C GLY A 651 -5.64 95.69 23.90
N ILE A 652 -4.95 95.01 22.98
CA ILE A 652 -4.58 93.60 23.09
C ILE A 652 -3.34 93.51 23.99
N PRO A 653 -3.43 92.90 25.18
CA PRO A 653 -2.24 92.67 25.99
C PRO A 653 -1.28 91.74 25.25
N ASN A 654 0.01 91.94 25.48
CA ASN A 654 1.09 91.16 24.90
C ASN A 654 2.03 90.58 25.96
N GLU A 655 1.57 90.49 27.20
CA GLU A 655 2.25 89.88 28.34
C GLU A 655 1.35 88.83 29.02
N PRO A 656 1.91 87.80 29.68
CA PRO A 656 1.10 86.80 30.38
C PRO A 656 0.25 87.41 31.49
N LEU A 657 -1.03 87.05 31.52
CA LEU A 657 -1.97 87.47 32.56
C LEU A 657 -2.38 86.28 33.42
N TYR A 658 -2.72 86.54 34.69
CA TYR A 658 -3.30 85.56 35.60
C TYR A 658 -4.78 85.80 35.81
N LEU A 659 -5.50 84.77 36.25
CA LEU A 659 -6.93 84.79 36.46
C LEU A 659 -7.28 85.37 37.83
N LEU A 660 -8.39 86.11 37.88
CA LEU A 660 -9.05 86.53 39.10
C LEU A 660 -10.56 86.33 39.00
N PHE A 661 -11.13 85.84 40.09
CA PHE A 661 -12.56 85.81 40.33
C PHE A 661 -12.83 86.54 41.63
N SER A 662 -13.79 87.45 41.66
CA SER A 662 -14.03 88.26 42.86
C SER A 662 -15.48 88.68 42.96
N SER A 663 -16.00 88.68 44.20
CA SER A 663 -17.20 89.42 44.55
C SER A 663 -16.83 90.62 45.43
N GLY A 664 -17.65 91.66 45.43
CA GLY A 664 -17.36 92.86 46.21
C GLY A 664 -18.47 93.89 46.19
N ILE A 665 -18.32 94.98 46.92
CA ILE A 665 -19.33 96.02 47.12
C ILE A 665 -18.71 97.38 46.83
N ALA A 666 -19.25 98.07 45.81
CA ALA A 666 -18.80 99.41 45.46
C ALA A 666 -19.50 100.51 46.27
N ASN A 667 -20.75 100.28 46.69
CA ASN A 667 -21.58 101.22 47.45
C ASN A 667 -22.27 100.47 48.59
N LYS A 668 -22.47 101.12 49.75
CA LYS A 668 -23.16 100.50 50.89
C LYS A 668 -24.45 99.83 50.44
N THR A 669 -24.68 98.62 50.96
CA THR A 669 -25.86 97.81 50.67
C THR A 669 -26.62 97.51 51.95
N HIS A 670 -27.92 97.29 51.80
CA HIS A 670 -28.75 96.81 52.89
C HIS A 670 -28.48 95.31 53.18
N PRO A 671 -28.60 94.86 54.45
CA PRO A 671 -28.35 93.48 54.84
C PRO A 671 -29.16 92.43 54.06
N GLU A 672 -30.37 92.74 53.60
CA GLU A 672 -31.24 91.81 52.87
C GLU A 672 -30.73 91.41 51.48
N ASN A 673 -29.78 92.17 50.91
CA ASN A 673 -29.12 91.80 49.64
C ASN A 673 -27.95 90.83 49.86
N LEU A 674 -27.70 90.39 51.11
CA LEU A 674 -26.58 89.54 51.51
C LEU A 674 -27.11 88.31 52.28
N PRO A 675 -26.43 87.14 52.20
CA PRO A 675 -25.21 86.90 51.44
C PRO A 675 -25.46 86.84 49.93
N ALA A 676 -24.47 87.29 49.15
CA ALA A 676 -24.48 87.20 47.69
C ALA A 676 -23.35 86.29 47.22
N THR A 677 -23.63 85.41 46.26
CA THR A 677 -22.66 84.41 45.80
C THR A 677 -22.32 84.55 44.33
N MET A 678 -21.05 84.36 44.00
CA MET A 678 -20.59 84.00 42.66
C MET A 678 -20.20 82.53 42.70
N GLU A 679 -20.89 81.68 41.96
CA GLU A 679 -20.65 80.23 41.93
C GLU A 679 -19.86 79.88 40.66
N ILE A 680 -18.82 79.07 40.78
CA ILE A 680 -17.90 78.66 39.73
C ILE A 680 -17.84 77.14 39.72
N ASP A 681 -18.29 76.52 38.63
CA ASP A 681 -18.37 75.07 38.47
C ASP A 681 -17.05 74.50 37.93
N TRP A 682 -16.46 75.14 36.93
CA TRP A 682 -15.13 74.80 36.44
C TRP A 682 -14.45 75.99 35.77
N VAL A 683 -13.13 75.94 35.70
CA VAL A 683 -12.26 76.88 34.96
C VAL A 683 -11.37 76.07 34.02
N ARG A 684 -11.29 76.46 32.75
CA ARG A 684 -10.44 75.81 31.74
C ARG A 684 -9.75 76.86 30.88
N CYS A 685 -8.44 76.73 30.71
CA CYS A 685 -7.65 77.56 29.82
C CYS A 685 -6.97 76.68 28.79
N TYR A 686 -6.89 77.19 27.57
CA TYR A 686 -6.31 76.49 26.44
C TYR A 686 -5.33 77.41 25.71
N GLU A 687 -4.22 76.86 25.24
CA GLU A 687 -3.40 77.49 24.22
C GLU A 687 -3.80 76.97 22.83
N LYS A 688 -3.53 77.78 21.80
CA LYS A 688 -3.73 77.30 20.43
C LYS A 688 -2.70 76.23 20.13
N ALA A 689 -3.14 75.03 19.74
CA ALA A 689 -2.22 73.96 19.38
C ALA A 689 -1.35 74.40 18.19
N HIS A 690 -0.04 74.17 18.29
CA HIS A 690 0.86 74.36 17.15
C HIS A 690 0.51 73.30 16.09
N LYS A 691 0.28 73.77 14.87
CA LYS A 691 0.03 72.89 13.72
C LYS A 691 1.26 72.05 13.38
#